data_AF-A0A8S3RMK6-F1
#
_entry.id   AF-A0A8S3RMK6-F1
#
_cell.length_a   1.000
_cell.length_b   1.000
_cell.length_c   1.000
_cell.angle_alpha   90.00
_cell.angle_beta   90.00
_cell.angle_gamma   90.00
#
_symmetry.space_group_name_H-M   'P 1'
#
loop_
_entity.id
_entity.type
_entity.pdbx_description
1 polymer ?
#
loop_
_entity_poly.entity_id
_entity_poly.type
_entity_poly.pdbx_seq_one_letter_code
_entity_poly.pdbx_strand_id
1 'polypeptide(L)'
;MFLFLLKRSIKYASGSNTRSNLIGNHIVYPYKNEYRALEDSKNVCPTECFVAFKHRKQGHINNKSDHSQCCLYLFQICMLLVLMISETSNAGYFKWITKVVSTQNLMIPETSNAGYFKWITKAVSTQNLMCPLSCKAITGLYGHFGGASDFKCCASLSSPFWLIGKYKSSICELNLKNSDGTNQCSKNTIFYKIIHTHTNITSIPKRLLSSNQTVEIDFQKNQIVNITGSDFECFPVLDRLDLSHNKISKLENTTFVKLKNLRRLDLSYNVIQYIEPRTFSYRPGSLLLIYLFGNMLKSVDVTNVFFGYWISAIHFDHNKISKLTNQLMLGMENFTGGGDIYMGQNNISHLPNILDIGFTRGSIVKMISFKYGFHLGGNPWFCDCKFAWFVPLLKLARKNFDVGDQMICKYPISLRGTFVVNVPNDLFVCNISVEEKCPLSCNCFEQPSRKRVVVNCSFSRKYIIPSAFPQKANLDIDLSHNLITIFEKRAYLNRTVAINLSFNKIKVLDPLVYGIETLKIINVENNQITDLHRNVQLMKNGRKIVIGNITIECSCRKKWIANWLEYQNRLLVRHDRIVCRQRNEELITFYMIDNCSFRKKYLAYEQYIIVGSFLIVLIATLTRLIFKYEIYLLLRKFRHKFMFNFFNRVEQSSTFDIYISFSEEKENISKWVIGDLTKHLETCGFKVCLPPRDFDLGGVHVDQIMTQIATSKNYAVLLGDDYLKTQYQVIEWGHIWNNYKRNINSKLLVINYDMLHSKNIKDHRLKAFLRLQYFIDFSNFDKKLLKKIENELR
;
A
#
# COMPACT_ATOMS: atom_id res chain seq x y z
N MET A 1 -49.35 20.59 20.17
CA MET A 1 -48.15 19.78 19.92
C MET A 1 -47.77 19.64 18.44
N PHE A 2 -48.72 19.50 17.50
CA PHE A 2 -48.42 19.21 16.08
C PHE A 2 -47.73 20.34 15.26
N LEU A 3 -47.58 21.54 15.81
CA LEU A 3 -46.97 22.70 15.13
C LEU A 3 -45.48 22.93 15.46
N PHE A 4 -44.86 22.12 16.33
CA PHE A 4 -43.47 22.31 16.75
C PHE A 4 -42.44 21.49 15.94
N LEU A 5 -42.89 20.54 15.11
CA LEU A 5 -42.01 19.63 14.35
C LEU A 5 -41.83 20.02 12.87
N LEU A 6 -42.64 20.95 12.34
CA LEU A 6 -42.57 21.39 10.94
C LEU A 6 -41.46 22.43 10.64
N LYS A 7 -40.51 22.64 11.56
CA LYS A 7 -39.46 23.68 11.46
C LYS A 7 -38.02 23.14 11.47
N ARG A 8 -37.82 21.83 11.26
CA ARG A 8 -36.48 21.19 11.33
C ARG A 8 -36.11 20.26 10.17
N SER A 9 -36.87 20.28 9.07
CA SER A 9 -36.70 19.37 7.92
C SER A 9 -36.51 20.07 6.56
N ILE A 10 -36.02 21.31 6.53
CA ILE A 10 -35.58 22.00 5.30
C ILE A 10 -34.15 22.54 5.50
N LYS A 11 -33.20 21.62 5.48
CA LYS A 11 -31.74 21.81 5.23
C LYS A 11 -31.06 20.44 5.31
N TYR A 12 -30.94 19.72 4.18
CA TYR A 12 -29.85 18.76 3.84
C TYR A 12 -30.12 17.98 2.53
N ALA A 13 -30.32 18.72 1.44
CA ALA A 13 -30.09 18.33 0.05
C ALA A 13 -30.01 19.65 -0.75
N SER A 14 -29.12 19.87 -1.72
CA SER A 14 -28.11 19.01 -2.36
C SER A 14 -26.87 19.85 -2.72
N GLY A 15 -25.65 19.28 -2.73
CA GLY A 15 -24.45 20.03 -3.14
C GLY A 15 -23.12 19.29 -2.98
N SER A 16 -22.73 18.54 -4.01
CA SER A 16 -21.34 18.08 -4.23
C SER A 16 -20.46 19.25 -4.75
N ASN A 17 -19.12 19.25 -4.75
CA ASN A 17 -18.19 18.11 -4.78
C ASN A 17 -16.73 18.51 -4.40
N THR A 18 -15.83 17.51 -4.39
CA THR A 18 -14.36 17.56 -4.63
C THR A 18 -13.36 18.19 -3.63
N ARG A 19 -12.63 17.27 -2.97
CA ARG A 19 -11.15 17.11 -2.89
C ARG A 19 -10.26 17.86 -1.86
N SER A 20 -9.58 16.98 -1.09
CA SER A 20 -8.13 16.88 -0.79
C SER A 20 -7.45 17.74 0.30
N ASN A 21 -6.89 17.01 1.29
CA ASN A 21 -5.68 17.23 2.11
C ASN A 21 -5.65 18.53 2.95
N LEU A 22 -5.27 18.51 4.25
CA LEU A 22 -4.01 18.02 4.83
C LEU A 22 -4.15 17.71 6.35
N ILE A 23 -3.13 17.02 6.89
CA ILE A 23 -2.47 17.14 8.23
C ILE A 23 -3.33 17.62 9.43
N GLY A 24 -3.33 16.94 10.59
CA GLY A 24 -2.56 15.74 10.98
C GLY A 24 -2.66 15.39 12.46
N ASN A 25 -1.99 14.32 12.89
CA ASN A 25 -2.02 13.82 14.27
C ASN A 25 -0.81 14.31 15.08
N HIS A 26 -1.05 14.88 16.27
CA HIS A 26 -0.02 15.06 17.30
C HIS A 26 0.15 13.78 18.13
N ILE A 27 1.34 13.17 18.13
CA ILE A 27 1.80 12.29 19.22
C ILE A 27 3.27 12.60 19.56
N VAL A 28 3.45 13.29 20.69
CA VAL A 28 4.46 13.10 21.76
C VAL A 28 5.82 12.48 21.37
N TYR A 29 6.89 13.29 21.45
CA TYR A 29 8.25 12.86 21.81
C TYR A 29 8.39 12.76 23.35
N PRO A 30 9.37 11.99 23.89
CA PRO A 30 10.58 12.67 24.39
C PRO A 30 11.90 11.85 24.28
N TYR A 31 13.03 12.55 24.53
CA TYR A 31 14.37 12.02 24.89
C TYR A 31 15.22 11.33 23.78
N LYS A 32 16.55 11.50 23.68
CA LYS A 32 17.53 12.37 24.40
C LYS A 32 18.86 12.45 23.60
N ASN A 33 19.49 13.64 23.55
CA ASN A 33 20.95 14.01 23.46
C ASN A 33 21.89 13.26 22.44
N GLU A 34 23.08 13.71 21.99
CA GLU A 34 23.96 14.87 22.30
C GLU A 34 25.06 15.07 21.19
N TYR A 35 25.90 16.12 21.33
CA TYR A 35 27.15 16.44 20.57
C TYR A 35 27.01 16.74 19.05
N ARG A 36 27.31 17.96 18.56
CA ARG A 36 28.61 18.69 18.36
C ARG A 36 29.45 18.16 17.18
N ALA A 37 30.14 18.98 16.38
CA ALA A 37 30.17 20.45 16.21
C ALA A 37 30.96 20.81 14.92
N LEU A 38 31.18 22.12 14.69
CA LEU A 38 32.01 22.75 13.64
C LEU A 38 31.42 22.69 12.22
N GLU A 39 31.42 23.70 11.35
CA GLU A 39 31.65 25.17 11.31
C GLU A 39 31.99 25.47 9.82
N ASP A 40 32.03 26.69 9.30
CA ASP A 40 31.03 27.77 9.20
C ASP A 40 31.46 28.65 7.97
N SER A 41 30.83 29.80 7.74
CA SER A 41 30.98 30.78 6.64
C SER A 41 30.25 30.39 5.33
N LYS A 42 29.09 30.97 4.96
CA LYS A 42 28.51 32.34 4.97
C LYS A 42 29.00 33.25 3.85
N ASN A 43 28.07 33.58 2.94
CA ASN A 43 27.70 34.92 2.43
C ASN A 43 27.14 34.81 0.99
N VAL A 44 26.18 35.61 0.50
CA VAL A 44 25.15 36.50 1.10
C VAL A 44 24.04 36.68 0.02
N CYS A 45 22.79 37.00 0.40
CA CYS A 45 21.71 37.38 -0.55
C CYS A 45 21.36 38.87 -0.44
N PRO A 46 20.92 39.49 -1.55
CA PRO A 46 19.54 40.02 -1.68
C PRO A 46 18.83 39.39 -2.91
N THR A 47 17.51 39.13 -2.96
CA THR A 47 16.32 40.03 -3.06
C THR A 47 16.40 41.02 -4.25
N GLU A 48 15.38 41.21 -5.11
CA GLU A 48 13.98 40.70 -5.16
C GLU A 48 13.49 40.63 -6.66
N CYS A 49 12.22 40.61 -7.12
CA CYS A 49 10.89 40.98 -6.57
C CYS A 49 9.68 40.28 -7.28
N PHE A 50 8.50 40.90 -7.13
CA PHE A 50 7.11 40.71 -7.60
C PHE A 50 6.84 40.65 -9.14
N VAL A 51 5.65 40.30 -9.69
CA VAL A 51 4.51 39.40 -9.30
C VAL A 51 3.49 39.22 -10.46
N ALA A 52 2.77 38.08 -10.51
CA ALA A 52 1.55 37.80 -11.31
C ALA A 52 1.66 37.86 -12.87
N PHE A 53 0.70 37.40 -13.71
CA PHE A 53 -0.71 37.03 -13.51
C PHE A 53 -1.14 35.75 -14.29
N LYS A 54 -2.27 35.15 -13.86
CA LYS A 54 -3.10 34.16 -14.58
C LYS A 54 -3.46 34.65 -16.02
N HIS A 55 -3.79 33.83 -17.05
CA HIS A 55 -4.48 32.53 -17.06
C HIS A 55 -4.49 31.85 -18.48
N ARG A 56 -4.68 30.52 -18.51
CA ARG A 56 -5.45 29.70 -19.50
C ARG A 56 -4.92 29.41 -20.93
N LYS A 57 -5.07 28.11 -21.26
CA LYS A 57 -5.34 27.48 -22.58
C LYS A 57 -4.25 27.60 -23.66
N GLN A 58 -3.64 26.48 -24.05
CA GLN A 58 -4.17 25.55 -25.08
C GLN A 58 -4.42 26.24 -26.43
N GLY A 59 -3.35 26.45 -27.19
CA GLY A 59 -3.44 26.60 -28.64
C GLY A 59 -3.40 25.23 -29.32
N HIS A 60 -4.09 25.11 -30.45
CA HIS A 60 -3.96 24.01 -31.41
C HIS A 60 -4.44 24.54 -32.76
N ILE A 61 -3.80 24.12 -33.86
CA ILE A 61 -4.24 24.31 -35.27
C ILE A 61 -4.07 25.76 -35.79
N ASN A 62 -3.40 26.06 -36.92
CA ASN A 62 -2.42 25.31 -37.74
C ASN A 62 -1.76 26.25 -38.80
N ASN A 63 -0.75 25.70 -39.51
CA ASN A 63 -0.39 25.89 -40.94
C ASN A 63 0.85 26.70 -41.35
N LYS A 64 1.44 26.19 -42.45
CA LYS A 64 2.59 26.63 -43.28
C LYS A 64 3.96 26.49 -42.59
N SER A 65 4.97 25.75 -43.10
CA SER A 65 5.45 25.48 -44.49
C SER A 65 6.14 26.72 -45.10
N ASP A 66 7.29 26.62 -45.79
CA ASP A 66 7.74 25.60 -46.75
C ASP A 66 9.22 25.13 -46.61
N HIS A 67 9.74 24.48 -47.67
CA HIS A 67 11.11 23.96 -47.90
C HIS A 67 12.17 25.10 -48.03
N SER A 68 13.50 24.88 -48.13
CA SER A 68 14.26 23.76 -48.70
C SER A 68 15.76 23.61 -48.25
N GLN A 69 16.30 22.42 -48.53
CA GLN A 69 17.67 21.97 -48.94
C GLN A 69 18.84 23.00 -49.09
N CYS A 70 20.14 22.64 -49.04
CA CYS A 70 20.82 21.33 -49.12
C CYS A 70 22.30 21.31 -48.60
N CYS A 71 22.87 20.10 -48.48
CA CYS A 71 24.31 19.72 -48.40
C CYS A 71 25.17 20.22 -47.20
N LEU A 72 26.16 19.51 -46.60
CA LEU A 72 27.18 18.48 -47.01
C LEU A 72 28.36 19.04 -47.84
N TYR A 73 29.66 18.67 -47.64
CA TYR A 73 30.36 17.85 -46.60
C TYR A 73 31.90 18.04 -46.72
N LEU A 74 32.66 17.95 -45.61
CA LEU A 74 34.15 17.72 -45.55
C LEU A 74 35.04 18.82 -46.22
N PHE A 75 36.40 18.83 -46.19
CA PHE A 75 37.46 17.85 -45.84
C PHE A 75 38.70 18.52 -45.16
N GLN A 76 39.46 17.74 -44.36
CA GLN A 76 40.86 17.85 -43.84
C GLN A 76 41.70 19.16 -43.99
N ILE A 77 42.31 19.75 -42.94
CA ILE A 77 43.52 19.37 -42.12
C ILE A 77 44.89 19.84 -42.68
N CYS A 78 45.75 20.39 -41.80
CA CYS A 78 47.15 20.88 -42.00
C CYS A 78 47.29 22.17 -42.85
N MET A 79 48.16 23.15 -42.57
CA MET A 79 49.42 23.23 -41.78
C MET A 79 49.45 24.50 -40.88
N LEU A 80 49.80 24.39 -39.60
CA LEU A 80 51.07 24.81 -38.95
C LEU A 80 51.35 26.32 -38.71
N LEU A 81 51.63 26.62 -37.42
CA LEU A 81 52.73 27.46 -36.89
C LEU A 81 52.79 28.99 -37.12
N VAL A 82 53.12 29.70 -36.02
CA VAL A 82 54.10 30.83 -35.92
C VAL A 82 53.68 32.19 -36.53
N LEU A 83 53.80 33.35 -35.85
CA LEU A 83 54.17 33.70 -34.45
C LEU A 83 53.78 35.17 -34.12
N MET A 84 54.13 35.62 -32.91
CA MET A 84 54.17 37.02 -32.39
C MET A 84 52.79 37.61 -32.01
N ILE A 85 52.65 38.51 -31.02
CA ILE A 85 53.60 39.34 -30.23
C ILE A 85 53.33 39.10 -28.73
N SER A 86 54.24 38.44 -27.99
CA SER A 86 55.23 38.96 -27.00
C SER A 86 54.67 39.22 -25.59
N GLU A 87 55.27 38.63 -24.54
CA GLU A 87 56.21 39.25 -23.56
C GLU A 87 55.51 40.23 -22.57
N THR A 88 55.74 40.12 -21.26
CA THR A 88 57.05 40.34 -20.61
C THR A 88 57.55 39.21 -19.70
N SER A 89 58.79 39.36 -19.25
CA SER A 89 59.58 38.39 -18.50
C SER A 89 59.79 38.78 -17.02
N ASN A 90 60.16 37.80 -16.19
CA ASN A 90 61.21 38.01 -15.19
C ASN A 90 61.87 36.67 -14.80
N ALA A 91 63.10 36.71 -14.27
CA ALA A 91 63.96 35.53 -14.14
C ALA A 91 64.60 35.38 -12.75
N GLY A 92 65.04 34.16 -12.41
CA GLY A 92 65.94 33.92 -11.27
C GLY A 92 65.91 32.49 -10.70
N TYR A 93 67.10 31.89 -10.56
CA TYR A 93 67.51 30.85 -9.57
C TYR A 93 66.46 29.79 -9.13
N PHE A 94 66.68 28.50 -9.36
CA PHE A 94 67.87 27.73 -8.93
C PHE A 94 68.21 26.54 -9.85
N LYS A 95 69.41 25.97 -9.69
CA LYS A 95 69.90 24.79 -10.44
C LYS A 95 70.64 23.84 -9.48
N TRP A 96 70.63 22.54 -9.78
CA TRP A 96 71.30 21.43 -9.06
C TRP A 96 70.79 21.09 -7.63
N ILE A 97 70.22 19.89 -7.48
CA ILE A 97 70.95 18.73 -6.94
C ILE A 97 70.43 17.47 -7.66
N THR A 98 71.33 16.55 -8.01
CA THR A 98 70.99 15.20 -8.46
C THR A 98 71.28 14.20 -7.33
N LYS A 99 70.31 13.35 -6.97
CA LYS A 99 70.64 12.11 -6.25
C LYS A 99 69.68 10.96 -6.58
N VAL A 100 70.30 9.91 -7.08
CA VAL A 100 69.74 8.65 -7.60
C VAL A 100 68.70 8.01 -6.67
N VAL A 101 67.55 7.64 -7.23
CA VAL A 101 66.88 6.38 -6.93
C VAL A 101 66.70 5.63 -8.25
N SER A 102 67.07 4.35 -8.28
CA SER A 102 67.14 3.56 -9.51
C SER A 102 65.79 2.98 -9.93
N THR A 103 65.17 3.59 -10.94
CA THR A 103 64.16 2.92 -11.77
C THR A 103 64.59 2.94 -13.24
N GLN A 104 64.94 1.77 -13.78
CA GLN A 104 65.03 1.59 -15.23
C GLN A 104 63.62 1.71 -15.82
N ASN A 105 63.21 2.92 -16.13
CA ASN A 105 62.02 3.18 -16.94
C ASN A 105 62.30 2.73 -18.37
N LEU A 106 62.11 1.43 -18.61
CA LEU A 106 61.96 0.86 -19.94
C LEU A 106 60.76 1.55 -20.60
N MET A 107 61.03 2.59 -21.37
CA MET A 107 59.98 3.31 -22.09
C MET A 107 59.29 2.32 -23.05
N ILE A 108 58.02 2.00 -22.81
CA ILE A 108 57.22 1.26 -23.80
C ILE A 108 57.29 2.07 -25.12
N PRO A 109 57.80 1.48 -26.21
CA PRO A 109 57.87 2.15 -27.50
C PRO A 109 56.50 2.64 -27.94
N GLU A 110 56.41 3.88 -28.43
CA GLU A 110 55.14 4.48 -28.85
C GLU A 110 54.67 3.99 -30.23
N THR A 111 55.49 3.19 -30.92
CA THR A 111 55.21 2.70 -32.26
C THR A 111 54.23 1.51 -32.26
N SER A 112 53.32 1.52 -33.23
CA SER A 112 52.24 0.54 -33.39
C SER A 112 52.75 -0.82 -33.87
N ASN A 113 53.27 -1.63 -32.95
CA ASN A 113 53.45 -3.06 -33.17
C ASN A 113 52.11 -3.70 -33.58
N ALA A 114 52.09 -4.39 -34.71
CA ALA A 114 50.88 -4.91 -35.34
C ALA A 114 49.99 -5.68 -34.36
N GLY A 115 48.73 -5.26 -34.24
CA GLY A 115 47.73 -5.90 -33.38
C GLY A 115 47.67 -5.40 -31.93
N TYR A 116 48.52 -4.48 -31.45
CA TYR A 116 48.57 -4.08 -30.03
C TYR A 116 48.58 -2.55 -29.79
N PHE A 117 48.20 -2.14 -28.58
CA PHE A 117 48.32 -0.76 -28.06
C PHE A 117 48.80 -0.75 -26.59
N LYS A 118 49.41 0.36 -26.15
CA LYS A 118 49.94 0.57 -24.79
C LYS A 118 48.83 0.51 -23.72
N TRP A 119 49.03 -0.23 -22.63
CA TRP A 119 48.10 -0.18 -21.50
C TRP A 119 48.28 1.15 -20.76
N ILE A 120 47.19 1.92 -20.68
CA ILE A 120 47.08 3.15 -19.88
C ILE A 120 46.41 2.82 -18.53
N THR A 121 47.13 2.97 -17.41
CA THR A 121 46.56 3.05 -16.04
C THR A 121 47.40 4.00 -15.18
N LYS A 122 46.92 4.28 -13.94
CA LYS A 122 47.67 5.01 -12.90
C LYS A 122 48.61 4.10 -12.07
N ALA A 123 48.59 2.78 -12.26
CA ALA A 123 49.33 1.79 -11.48
C ALA A 123 50.69 1.44 -12.11
N VAL A 124 51.77 1.61 -11.35
CA VAL A 124 53.16 1.45 -11.82
C VAL A 124 53.44 0.03 -12.34
N SER A 125 52.86 -1.00 -11.72
CA SER A 125 53.01 -2.41 -12.11
C SER A 125 52.53 -2.76 -13.52
N THR A 126 51.64 -1.94 -14.11
CA THR A 126 51.13 -2.18 -15.49
C THR A 126 51.97 -1.50 -16.57
N GLN A 127 53.02 -0.74 -16.22
CA GLN A 127 53.85 0.05 -17.15
C GLN A 127 54.68 -0.77 -18.15
N ASN A 128 54.58 -2.10 -18.16
CA ASN A 128 55.23 -2.98 -19.12
C ASN A 128 54.25 -3.64 -20.11
N LEU A 129 52.95 -3.33 -20.03
CA LEU A 129 51.90 -4.12 -20.68
C LEU A 129 51.34 -3.49 -21.95
N MET A 130 51.05 -4.37 -22.91
CA MET A 130 50.40 -4.07 -24.17
C MET A 130 49.11 -4.88 -24.28
N CYS A 131 48.13 -4.30 -24.96
CA CYS A 131 46.75 -4.75 -25.05
C CYS A 131 46.41 -5.06 -26.50
N PRO A 132 45.84 -6.23 -26.84
CA PRO A 132 45.50 -6.55 -28.21
C PRO A 132 44.34 -5.66 -28.71
N LEU A 133 44.36 -5.27 -29.98
CA LEU A 133 43.37 -4.36 -30.57
C LEU A 133 41.93 -4.91 -30.50
N SER A 134 41.74 -6.23 -30.40
CA SER A 134 40.45 -6.86 -30.12
C SER A 134 39.79 -6.34 -28.85
N CYS A 135 40.56 -5.93 -27.83
CA CYS A 135 40.04 -5.30 -26.62
C CYS A 135 39.35 -3.94 -26.85
N LYS A 136 39.58 -3.26 -27.99
CA LYS A 136 38.89 -2.00 -28.31
C LYS A 136 37.42 -2.21 -28.70
N ALA A 137 37.04 -3.41 -29.12
CA ALA A 137 35.68 -3.73 -29.58
C ALA A 137 34.75 -4.25 -28.46
N ILE A 138 35.27 -4.52 -27.26
CA ILE A 138 34.48 -5.07 -26.14
C ILE A 138 33.75 -3.94 -25.39
N THR A 139 32.79 -3.31 -26.08
CA THR A 139 31.95 -2.22 -25.55
C THR A 139 30.46 -2.58 -25.63
N GLY A 140 30.08 -3.75 -25.11
CA GLY A 140 28.67 -4.16 -25.06
C GLY A 140 28.38 -5.51 -24.39
N LEU A 141 27.61 -5.48 -23.30
CA LEU A 141 26.68 -6.50 -22.73
C LEU A 141 27.13 -7.95 -22.43
N TYR A 142 28.21 -8.46 -23.03
CA TYR A 142 28.76 -9.82 -22.81
C TYR A 142 30.19 -9.82 -22.25
N GLY A 143 30.73 -8.66 -21.88
CA GLY A 143 32.04 -8.57 -21.24
C GLY A 143 32.02 -9.08 -19.80
N HIS A 144 32.52 -10.30 -19.56
CA HIS A 144 33.17 -10.65 -18.28
C HIS A 144 34.45 -9.81 -18.06
N PHE A 145 34.95 -9.15 -19.11
CA PHE A 145 36.08 -8.21 -19.06
C PHE A 145 35.64 -6.82 -19.51
N GLY A 146 35.91 -5.80 -18.68
CA GLY A 146 35.66 -4.38 -18.96
C GLY A 146 34.50 -3.78 -18.15
N GLY A 147 34.80 -2.93 -17.16
CA GLY A 147 33.77 -2.39 -16.26
C GLY A 147 34.23 -1.30 -15.27
N ALA A 148 35.20 -0.46 -15.66
CA ALA A 148 35.57 0.77 -14.95
C ALA A 148 36.18 1.77 -15.95
N SER A 149 35.89 3.06 -15.79
CA SER A 149 36.24 4.15 -16.73
C SER A 149 37.74 4.27 -17.06
N ASP A 150 38.59 3.85 -16.13
CA ASP A 150 40.03 4.12 -16.16
C ASP A 150 40.85 3.01 -16.87
N PHE A 151 40.22 1.91 -17.30
CA PHE A 151 40.91 0.74 -17.87
C PHE A 151 40.44 0.41 -19.30
N LYS A 152 41.15 0.93 -20.31
CA LYS A 152 40.84 0.71 -21.74
C LYS A 152 41.31 -0.67 -22.29
N CYS A 153 41.45 -1.70 -21.47
CA CYS A 153 42.14 -2.94 -21.83
C CYS A 153 41.57 -4.18 -21.12
N CYS A 154 41.45 -5.32 -21.82
CA CYS A 154 41.18 -6.61 -21.17
C CYS A 154 42.45 -7.10 -20.46
N ALA A 155 42.45 -7.08 -19.13
CA ALA A 155 43.59 -7.49 -18.32
C ALA A 155 44.11 -8.89 -18.69
N SER A 156 43.18 -9.84 -18.83
CA SER A 156 43.41 -11.26 -19.14
C SER A 156 44.16 -11.51 -20.46
N LEU A 157 43.93 -10.66 -21.46
CA LEU A 157 44.50 -10.78 -22.81
C LEU A 157 45.76 -9.91 -23.01
N SER A 158 46.20 -9.20 -21.98
CA SER A 158 47.41 -8.39 -22.04
C SER A 158 48.67 -9.26 -22.13
N SER A 159 49.67 -8.75 -22.85
CA SER A 159 51.01 -9.35 -22.95
C SER A 159 52.05 -8.26 -22.65
N PRO A 160 53.16 -8.57 -21.95
CA PRO A 160 54.23 -7.60 -21.77
C PRO A 160 54.90 -7.29 -23.10
N PHE A 161 55.42 -6.07 -23.26
CA PHE A 161 55.92 -5.58 -24.55
C PHE A 161 57.07 -6.42 -25.11
N TRP A 162 57.89 -7.05 -24.26
CA TRP A 162 59.01 -7.89 -24.67
C TRP A 162 58.60 -9.20 -25.36
N LEU A 163 57.35 -9.65 -25.23
CA LEU A 163 56.83 -10.81 -25.97
C LEU A 163 56.19 -10.44 -27.32
N ILE A 164 56.24 -9.16 -27.73
CA ILE A 164 55.55 -8.65 -28.92
C ILE A 164 56.54 -8.09 -29.94
N GLY A 165 56.36 -8.49 -31.21
CA GLY A 165 57.14 -7.98 -32.34
C GLY A 165 58.64 -8.19 -32.17
N LYS A 166 59.43 -7.18 -32.57
CA LYS A 166 60.90 -7.23 -32.63
C LYS A 166 61.64 -7.48 -31.30
N TYR A 167 60.94 -7.44 -30.17
CA TYR A 167 61.54 -7.66 -28.84
C TYR A 167 61.50 -9.13 -28.40
N LYS A 168 60.74 -10.00 -29.08
CA LYS A 168 60.65 -11.42 -28.74
C LYS A 168 61.99 -12.15 -28.87
N SER A 169 62.89 -11.67 -29.73
CA SER A 169 64.27 -12.13 -29.91
C SER A 169 65.28 -11.52 -28.93
N SER A 170 64.86 -10.64 -28.01
CA SER A 170 65.70 -10.06 -26.95
C SER A 170 65.57 -10.80 -25.61
N ILE A 171 64.86 -11.93 -25.58
CA ILE A 171 64.73 -12.82 -24.43
C ILE A 171 65.71 -13.98 -24.61
N CYS A 172 66.57 -14.23 -23.62
CA CYS A 172 67.35 -15.46 -23.56
C CYS A 172 66.67 -16.49 -22.65
N GLU A 173 66.47 -17.71 -23.16
CA GLU A 173 66.08 -18.86 -22.33
C GLU A 173 67.34 -19.54 -21.78
N LEU A 174 67.53 -19.48 -20.46
CA LEU A 174 68.61 -20.11 -19.73
C LEU A 174 68.13 -21.47 -19.22
N ASN A 175 68.45 -22.54 -19.94
CA ASN A 175 68.19 -23.90 -19.47
C ASN A 175 69.35 -24.37 -18.58
N LEU A 176 69.08 -24.44 -17.28
CA LEU A 176 70.07 -24.82 -16.27
C LEU A 176 70.27 -26.35 -16.17
N LYS A 177 69.81 -27.13 -17.16
CA LYS A 177 70.17 -28.56 -17.33
C LYS A 177 71.26 -28.81 -18.35
N ASN A 178 71.44 -27.93 -19.34
CA ASN A 178 72.26 -28.23 -20.50
C ASN A 178 73.74 -28.27 -20.08
N SER A 179 74.30 -29.48 -19.99
CA SER A 179 75.72 -29.77 -19.74
C SER A 179 76.66 -29.04 -20.71
N ASP A 180 76.17 -28.83 -21.93
CA ASP A 180 76.99 -28.51 -23.10
C ASP A 180 77.38 -27.01 -23.17
N GLY A 181 77.01 -26.22 -22.16
CA GLY A 181 77.32 -24.78 -22.07
C GLY A 181 76.59 -23.89 -23.08
N THR A 182 75.76 -24.46 -23.96
CA THR A 182 75.10 -23.81 -25.11
C THR A 182 73.96 -22.83 -24.76
N ASN A 183 73.95 -22.27 -23.55
CA ASN A 183 73.12 -21.11 -23.17
C ASN A 183 73.66 -19.82 -23.82
N GLN A 184 73.74 -19.79 -25.16
CA GLN A 184 74.27 -18.67 -25.95
C GLN A 184 73.29 -17.48 -26.00
N CYS A 185 73.17 -16.76 -24.89
CA CYS A 185 72.53 -15.46 -24.89
C CYS A 185 73.28 -14.49 -25.81
N SER A 186 72.57 -13.86 -26.74
CA SER A 186 73.13 -12.79 -27.57
C SER A 186 73.60 -11.61 -26.70
N LYS A 187 74.63 -10.88 -27.13
CA LYS A 187 75.05 -9.60 -26.50
C LYS A 187 73.92 -8.55 -26.45
N ASN A 188 72.88 -8.71 -27.27
CA ASN A 188 71.68 -7.87 -27.30
C ASN A 188 70.50 -8.44 -26.49
N THR A 189 70.75 -9.37 -25.56
CA THR A 189 69.75 -9.88 -24.60
C THR A 189 69.37 -8.79 -23.61
N ILE A 190 68.06 -8.55 -23.44
CA ILE A 190 67.51 -7.54 -22.52
C ILE A 190 66.76 -8.20 -21.36
N PHE A 191 66.22 -9.40 -21.56
CA PHE A 191 65.43 -10.14 -20.57
C PHE A 191 65.83 -11.61 -20.51
N TYR A 192 65.66 -12.21 -19.33
CA TYR A 192 65.98 -13.61 -19.09
C TYR A 192 64.75 -14.42 -18.69
N LYS A 193 64.68 -15.63 -19.22
CA LYS A 193 63.80 -16.69 -18.74
C LYS A 193 64.67 -17.82 -18.20
N ILE A 194 64.47 -18.23 -16.95
CA ILE A 194 65.23 -19.30 -16.31
C ILE A 194 64.38 -20.57 -16.31
N ILE A 195 64.92 -21.67 -16.80
CA ILE A 195 64.25 -22.97 -16.89
C ILE A 195 65.09 -24.01 -16.14
N HIS A 196 64.52 -24.64 -15.11
CA HIS A 196 65.11 -25.78 -14.43
C HIS A 196 64.01 -26.68 -13.85
N THR A 197 63.48 -27.58 -14.68
CA THR A 197 62.28 -28.38 -14.40
C THR A 197 62.63 -29.85 -14.21
N HIS A 198 61.75 -30.70 -13.66
CA HIS A 198 61.98 -32.16 -13.61
C HIS A 198 63.36 -32.57 -13.01
N THR A 199 63.71 -32.08 -11.81
CA THR A 199 64.93 -32.47 -11.06
C THR A 199 64.65 -32.64 -9.55
N ASN A 200 65.69 -32.88 -8.76
CA ASN A 200 65.58 -33.09 -7.31
C ASN A 200 65.92 -31.84 -6.47
N ILE A 201 65.85 -30.62 -7.02
CA ILE A 201 66.03 -29.38 -6.23
C ILE A 201 64.91 -29.24 -5.18
N THR A 202 65.30 -29.03 -3.92
CA THR A 202 64.42 -28.96 -2.73
C THR A 202 64.15 -27.54 -2.20
N SER A 203 64.88 -26.54 -2.70
CA SER A 203 64.77 -25.12 -2.34
C SER A 203 65.27 -24.24 -3.48
N ILE A 204 64.70 -23.05 -3.65
CA ILE A 204 65.16 -22.08 -4.67
C ILE A 204 66.65 -21.72 -4.43
N PRO A 205 67.56 -21.92 -5.39
CA PRO A 205 68.97 -21.62 -5.17
C PRO A 205 69.24 -20.11 -5.01
N LYS A 206 69.71 -19.71 -3.82
CA LYS A 206 70.00 -18.31 -3.42
C LYS A 206 71.08 -17.56 -4.23
N ARG A 207 71.69 -18.21 -5.21
CA ARG A 207 72.66 -17.64 -6.17
C ARG A 207 72.24 -17.81 -7.63
N LEU A 208 70.96 -18.10 -7.90
CA LEU A 208 70.37 -17.87 -9.21
C LEU A 208 70.65 -16.43 -9.63
N LEU A 209 71.37 -16.28 -10.75
CA LEU A 209 71.85 -15.05 -11.37
C LEU A 209 71.09 -13.79 -10.90
N SER A 210 71.79 -12.90 -10.18
CA SER A 210 71.28 -11.65 -9.61
C SER A 210 70.86 -10.65 -10.70
N SER A 211 69.81 -11.00 -11.43
CA SER A 211 69.41 -10.39 -12.69
C SER A 211 68.05 -9.71 -12.54
N ASN A 212 68.13 -8.39 -12.37
CA ASN A 212 67.01 -7.45 -12.41
C ASN A 212 66.26 -7.43 -13.78
N GLN A 213 66.61 -8.33 -14.70
CA GLN A 213 66.05 -8.53 -16.03
C GLN A 213 65.35 -9.89 -16.19
N THR A 214 65.25 -10.70 -15.12
CA THR A 214 64.55 -12.00 -15.16
C THR A 214 63.04 -11.79 -15.15
N VAL A 215 62.36 -12.23 -16.23
CA VAL A 215 60.92 -12.02 -16.44
C VAL A 215 60.09 -13.31 -16.31
N GLU A 216 60.69 -14.48 -16.47
CA GLU A 216 60.00 -15.77 -16.36
C GLU A 216 60.91 -16.78 -15.65
N ILE A 217 60.39 -17.49 -14.65
CA ILE A 217 61.07 -18.58 -13.95
C ILE A 217 60.17 -19.81 -14.01
N ASP A 218 60.71 -20.92 -14.53
CA ASP A 218 60.05 -22.22 -14.56
C ASP A 218 60.87 -23.25 -13.76
N PHE A 219 60.36 -23.58 -12.57
CA PHE A 219 60.85 -24.63 -11.68
C PHE A 219 59.77 -25.70 -11.45
N GLN A 220 58.93 -25.99 -12.45
CA GLN A 220 57.94 -27.07 -12.34
C GLN A 220 58.57 -28.44 -12.08
N LYS A 221 57.83 -29.32 -11.40
CA LYS A 221 58.17 -30.75 -11.21
C LYS A 221 59.54 -30.98 -10.55
N ASN A 222 59.91 -30.12 -9.60
CA ASN A 222 61.04 -30.36 -8.72
C ASN A 222 60.54 -30.88 -7.35
N GLN A 223 61.37 -30.80 -6.31
CA GLN A 223 61.05 -31.25 -4.95
C GLN A 223 60.98 -30.08 -3.96
N ILE A 224 60.70 -28.86 -4.42
CA ILE A 224 60.74 -27.65 -3.59
C ILE A 224 59.70 -27.74 -2.46
N VAL A 225 60.15 -27.68 -1.19
CA VAL A 225 59.30 -27.88 0.00
C VAL A 225 58.85 -26.56 0.63
N ASN A 226 59.75 -25.57 0.66
CA ASN A 226 59.55 -24.27 1.30
C ASN A 226 59.94 -23.15 0.34
N ILE A 227 59.21 -22.03 0.40
CA ILE A 227 59.51 -20.79 -0.33
C ILE A 227 59.25 -19.58 0.58
N THR A 228 60.15 -18.60 0.55
CA THR A 228 60.17 -17.45 1.46
C THR A 228 60.34 -16.12 0.69
N GLY A 229 60.02 -15.00 1.34
CA GLY A 229 60.12 -13.67 0.70
C GLY A 229 61.53 -13.29 0.24
N SER A 230 62.58 -13.88 0.82
CA SER A 230 63.98 -13.65 0.45
C SER A 230 64.43 -14.47 -0.77
N ASP A 231 63.80 -15.61 -1.06
CA ASP A 231 64.12 -16.43 -2.24
C ASP A 231 63.77 -15.73 -3.57
N PHE A 232 62.96 -14.67 -3.50
CA PHE A 232 62.47 -13.90 -4.64
C PHE A 232 62.98 -12.45 -4.69
N GLU A 233 63.84 -12.04 -3.76
CA GLU A 233 64.30 -10.65 -3.64
C GLU A 233 65.10 -10.16 -4.87
N CYS A 234 65.81 -11.07 -5.54
CA CYS A 234 66.61 -10.76 -6.74
C CYS A 234 65.80 -10.65 -8.05
N PHE A 235 64.47 -10.83 -8.02
CA PHE A 235 63.63 -10.87 -9.23
C PHE A 235 62.52 -9.78 -9.25
N PRO A 236 62.85 -8.48 -9.10
CA PRO A 236 61.86 -7.41 -8.94
C PRO A 236 60.94 -7.20 -10.17
N VAL A 237 61.37 -7.63 -11.36
CA VAL A 237 60.63 -7.44 -12.63
C VAL A 237 59.87 -8.68 -13.12
N LEU A 238 59.89 -9.77 -12.36
CA LEU A 238 59.34 -11.07 -12.76
C LEU A 238 57.85 -10.98 -13.17
N ASP A 239 57.50 -11.42 -14.39
CA ASP A 239 56.13 -11.52 -14.93
C ASP A 239 55.49 -12.85 -14.55
N ARG A 240 56.28 -13.93 -14.54
CA ARG A 240 55.79 -15.30 -14.34
C ARG A 240 56.69 -16.14 -13.45
N LEU A 241 56.05 -16.97 -12.64
CA LEU A 241 56.68 -17.95 -11.76
C LEU A 241 55.88 -19.25 -11.82
N ASP A 242 56.49 -20.31 -12.34
CA ASP A 242 55.94 -21.67 -12.29
C ASP A 242 56.70 -22.50 -11.24
N LEU A 243 55.95 -22.94 -10.23
CA LEU A 243 56.36 -23.83 -9.14
C LEU A 243 55.42 -25.05 -9.07
N SER A 244 54.70 -25.37 -10.15
CA SER A 244 53.76 -26.49 -10.21
C SER A 244 54.44 -27.84 -9.95
N HIS A 245 53.68 -28.85 -9.51
CA HIS A 245 54.15 -30.21 -9.24
C HIS A 245 55.34 -30.33 -8.24
N ASN A 246 55.50 -29.36 -7.33
CA ASN A 246 56.53 -29.40 -6.27
C ASN A 246 55.96 -30.00 -4.97
N LYS A 247 56.58 -29.72 -3.81
CA LYS A 247 56.20 -30.22 -2.48
C LYS A 247 55.89 -29.08 -1.49
N ILE A 248 55.48 -27.91 -2.00
CA ILE A 248 55.16 -26.73 -1.19
C ILE A 248 53.93 -27.04 -0.33
N SER A 249 54.01 -26.77 0.98
CA SER A 249 53.01 -27.19 1.98
C SER A 249 52.23 -26.05 2.63
N LYS A 250 52.80 -24.84 2.66
CA LYS A 250 52.20 -23.60 3.18
C LYS A 250 52.64 -22.40 2.35
N LEU A 251 51.85 -21.32 2.38
CA LEU A 251 52.24 -19.99 1.90
C LEU A 251 52.07 -18.97 3.01
N GLU A 252 53.07 -18.11 3.20
CA GLU A 252 53.08 -17.04 4.20
C GLU A 252 52.80 -15.69 3.54
N ASN A 253 52.25 -14.74 4.30
CA ASN A 253 51.81 -13.47 3.73
C ASN A 253 52.97 -12.60 3.20
N THR A 254 54.20 -12.90 3.61
CA THR A 254 55.44 -12.27 3.14
C THR A 254 56.02 -12.92 1.87
N THR A 255 55.66 -14.18 1.56
CA THR A 255 56.37 -15.05 0.60
C THR A 255 56.59 -14.40 -0.78
N PHE A 256 55.65 -13.57 -1.24
CA PHE A 256 55.73 -12.97 -2.59
C PHE A 256 55.83 -11.44 -2.61
N VAL A 257 55.98 -10.76 -1.46
CA VAL A 257 55.87 -9.28 -1.36
C VAL A 257 56.89 -8.54 -2.23
N LYS A 258 58.08 -9.12 -2.46
CA LYS A 258 59.12 -8.54 -3.32
C LYS A 258 58.77 -8.58 -4.82
N LEU A 259 57.95 -9.55 -5.26
CA LEU A 259 57.60 -9.80 -6.66
C LEU A 259 56.51 -8.84 -7.18
N LYS A 260 56.83 -7.55 -7.24
CA LYS A 260 55.88 -6.46 -7.53
C LYS A 260 55.20 -6.56 -8.90
N ASN A 261 55.88 -7.08 -9.92
CA ASN A 261 55.39 -7.15 -11.30
C ASN A 261 54.73 -8.50 -11.68
N LEU A 262 54.67 -9.47 -10.76
CA LEU A 262 54.22 -10.83 -11.07
C LEU A 262 52.76 -10.87 -11.50
N ARG A 263 52.50 -11.36 -12.71
CA ARG A 263 51.18 -11.47 -13.34
C ARG A 263 50.65 -12.89 -13.37
N ARG A 264 51.52 -13.89 -13.48
CA ARG A 264 51.16 -15.32 -13.51
C ARG A 264 51.94 -16.09 -12.43
N LEU A 265 51.21 -16.81 -11.59
CA LEU A 265 51.77 -17.64 -10.52
C LEU A 265 51.15 -19.04 -10.61
N ASP A 266 51.97 -20.06 -10.90
CA ASP A 266 51.54 -21.45 -10.85
C ASP A 266 52.11 -22.16 -9.62
N LEU A 267 51.20 -22.70 -8.80
CA LEU A 267 51.43 -23.48 -7.60
C LEU A 267 50.56 -24.76 -7.61
N SER A 268 50.05 -25.16 -8.78
CA SER A 268 49.22 -26.35 -8.95
C SER A 268 49.96 -27.64 -8.60
N TYR A 269 49.22 -28.70 -8.28
CA TYR A 269 49.76 -30.03 -7.95
C TYR A 269 50.88 -30.05 -6.88
N ASN A 270 50.84 -29.11 -5.94
CA ASN A 270 51.65 -29.11 -4.73
C ASN A 270 50.88 -29.77 -3.57
N VAL A 271 51.37 -29.65 -2.34
CA VAL A 271 50.72 -30.21 -1.13
C VAL A 271 50.24 -29.10 -0.18
N ILE A 272 49.88 -27.93 -0.73
CA ILE A 272 49.56 -26.73 0.05
C ILE A 272 48.27 -26.98 0.85
N GLN A 273 48.37 -26.91 2.17
CA GLN A 273 47.25 -27.11 3.11
C GLN A 273 46.71 -25.78 3.67
N TYR A 274 47.55 -24.74 3.68
CA TYR A 274 47.24 -23.44 4.28
C TYR A 274 47.89 -22.29 3.51
N ILE A 275 47.17 -21.16 3.46
CA ILE A 275 47.62 -19.89 2.86
C ILE A 275 47.23 -18.80 3.85
N GLU A 276 48.20 -18.03 4.35
CA GLU A 276 47.93 -16.96 5.30
C GLU A 276 47.05 -15.86 4.68
N PRO A 277 46.17 -15.19 5.47
CA PRO A 277 45.43 -14.02 5.02
C PRO A 277 46.35 -12.99 4.35
N ARG A 278 45.86 -12.39 3.27
CA ARG A 278 46.53 -11.38 2.44
C ARG A 278 47.79 -11.79 1.66
N THR A 279 48.14 -13.08 1.58
CA THR A 279 49.28 -13.60 0.77
C THR A 279 49.33 -13.06 -0.67
N PHE A 280 48.17 -12.82 -1.29
CA PHE A 280 48.07 -12.23 -2.63
C PHE A 280 47.67 -10.73 -2.63
N SER A 281 47.27 -10.15 -1.51
CA SER A 281 46.71 -8.78 -1.46
C SER A 281 47.77 -7.67 -1.44
N TYR A 282 48.99 -7.92 -0.93
CA TYR A 282 50.03 -6.90 -0.76
C TYR A 282 50.63 -6.32 -2.07
N ARG A 283 50.14 -6.76 -3.23
CA ARG A 283 50.62 -6.36 -4.56
C ARG A 283 49.44 -5.94 -5.46
N PRO A 284 48.87 -4.75 -5.24
CA PRO A 284 47.68 -4.32 -5.97
C PRO A 284 47.93 -4.18 -7.48
N GLY A 285 47.15 -4.89 -8.28
CA GLY A 285 47.07 -4.73 -9.74
C GLY A 285 48.18 -5.36 -10.58
N SER A 286 49.06 -6.19 -10.01
CA SER A 286 49.98 -7.03 -10.81
C SER A 286 49.47 -8.45 -11.04
N LEU A 287 49.06 -9.18 -10.00
CA LEU A 287 48.57 -10.55 -10.18
C LEU A 287 47.31 -10.59 -11.07
N LEU A 288 47.32 -11.45 -12.10
CA LEU A 288 46.18 -11.67 -13.01
C LEU A 288 45.73 -13.13 -13.04
N LEU A 289 46.66 -14.09 -13.01
CA LEU A 289 46.36 -15.52 -13.02
C LEU A 289 47.10 -16.22 -11.88
N ILE A 290 46.36 -16.96 -11.06
CA ILE A 290 46.88 -17.70 -9.91
C ILE A 290 46.33 -19.13 -9.97
N TYR A 291 47.21 -20.12 -10.12
CA TYR A 291 46.83 -21.53 -10.15
C TYR A 291 47.21 -22.21 -8.83
N LEU A 292 46.21 -22.69 -8.09
CA LEU A 292 46.33 -23.44 -6.83
C LEU A 292 45.58 -24.78 -6.90
N PHE A 293 45.15 -25.19 -8.09
CA PHE A 293 44.35 -26.41 -8.26
C PHE A 293 45.16 -27.69 -7.98
N GLY A 294 44.48 -28.75 -7.55
CA GLY A 294 45.12 -30.01 -7.19
C GLY A 294 46.02 -29.95 -5.94
N ASN A 295 45.71 -29.04 -5.00
CA ASN A 295 46.36 -28.94 -3.69
C ASN A 295 45.47 -29.54 -2.57
N MET A 296 45.86 -29.33 -1.30
CA MET A 296 45.23 -29.94 -0.12
C MET A 296 44.52 -28.91 0.79
N LEU A 297 44.12 -27.75 0.25
CA LEU A 297 43.48 -26.66 1.00
C LEU A 297 42.14 -27.12 1.58
N LYS A 298 41.93 -26.95 2.89
CA LYS A 298 40.66 -27.28 3.59
C LYS A 298 39.74 -26.06 3.77
N SER A 299 40.31 -24.86 3.75
CA SER A 299 39.60 -23.58 3.78
C SER A 299 40.47 -22.47 3.23
N VAL A 300 39.88 -21.40 2.69
CA VAL A 300 40.59 -20.22 2.19
C VAL A 300 40.01 -18.96 2.82
N ASP A 301 40.86 -18.01 3.19
CA ASP A 301 40.41 -16.71 3.70
C ASP A 301 39.96 -15.77 2.56
N VAL A 302 38.90 -14.99 2.78
CA VAL A 302 38.34 -14.06 1.79
C VAL A 302 39.38 -13.09 1.22
N THR A 303 40.42 -12.74 1.98
CA THR A 303 41.52 -11.88 1.49
C THR A 303 42.40 -12.49 0.39
N ASN A 304 42.34 -13.81 0.23
CA ASN A 304 43.02 -14.54 -0.86
C ASN A 304 42.05 -14.97 -1.97
N VAL A 305 40.76 -14.63 -1.86
CA VAL A 305 39.71 -14.91 -2.85
C VAL A 305 39.24 -13.62 -3.53
N PHE A 306 39.11 -12.55 -2.75
CA PHE A 306 38.64 -11.24 -3.19
C PHE A 306 39.73 -10.18 -3.05
N PHE A 307 39.78 -9.27 -4.01
CA PHE A 307 40.82 -8.28 -4.18
C PHE A 307 40.24 -6.86 -4.36
N GLY A 308 41.02 -5.85 -4.00
CA GLY A 308 40.75 -4.43 -4.32
C GLY A 308 41.14 -4.04 -5.75
N TYR A 309 41.44 -5.02 -6.61
CA TYR A 309 41.92 -4.84 -7.99
C TYR A 309 41.38 -5.97 -8.87
N TRP A 310 41.42 -5.77 -10.19
CA TRP A 310 40.98 -6.78 -11.16
C TRP A 310 42.04 -7.87 -11.35
N ILE A 311 41.61 -9.13 -11.25
CA ILE A 311 42.33 -10.31 -11.73
C ILE A 311 41.68 -10.82 -13.02
N SER A 312 42.32 -11.78 -13.70
CA SER A 312 41.67 -12.59 -14.73
C SER A 312 40.97 -13.78 -14.08
N ALA A 313 41.73 -14.64 -13.42
CA ALA A 313 41.20 -15.84 -12.78
C ALA A 313 42.06 -16.33 -11.60
N ILE A 314 41.43 -16.97 -10.62
CA ILE A 314 42.09 -17.75 -9.57
C ILE A 314 41.48 -19.16 -9.48
N HIS A 315 42.34 -20.17 -9.51
CA HIS A 315 41.93 -21.58 -9.59
C HIS A 315 42.23 -22.33 -8.29
N PHE A 316 41.19 -22.62 -7.52
CA PHE A 316 41.21 -23.45 -6.31
C PHE A 316 40.65 -24.86 -6.54
N ASP A 317 40.45 -25.26 -7.80
CA ASP A 317 39.77 -26.50 -8.15
C ASP A 317 40.47 -27.76 -7.59
N HIS A 318 39.73 -28.87 -7.46
CA HIS A 318 40.27 -30.17 -7.04
C HIS A 318 40.99 -30.19 -5.67
N ASN A 319 40.75 -29.18 -4.83
CA ASN A 319 41.25 -29.09 -3.45
C ASN A 319 40.32 -29.86 -2.48
N LYS A 320 40.30 -29.49 -1.19
CA LYS A 320 39.45 -30.08 -0.14
C LYS A 320 38.64 -29.01 0.61
N ILE A 321 38.42 -27.85 -0.03
CA ILE A 321 37.83 -26.66 0.59
C ILE A 321 36.39 -26.96 0.99
N SER A 322 36.05 -26.76 2.26
CA SER A 322 34.67 -26.91 2.76
C SER A 322 34.06 -25.62 3.32
N LYS A 323 34.85 -24.56 3.48
CA LYS A 323 34.41 -23.23 3.95
C LYS A 323 35.38 -22.13 3.51
N LEU A 324 34.86 -20.90 3.42
CA LEU A 324 35.69 -19.68 3.43
C LEU A 324 35.81 -19.14 4.87
N THR A 325 36.86 -18.38 5.16
CA THR A 325 37.03 -17.66 6.44
C THR A 325 37.18 -16.16 6.23
N ASN A 326 36.94 -15.37 7.28
CA ASN A 326 37.24 -13.94 7.30
C ASN A 326 37.97 -13.59 8.60
N GLN A 327 39.20 -14.09 8.73
CA GLN A 327 40.02 -13.98 9.95
C GLN A 327 40.32 -12.53 10.34
N LEU A 328 40.31 -11.63 9.36
CA LEU A 328 40.54 -10.19 9.55
C LEU A 328 39.23 -9.36 9.63
N MET A 329 38.07 -10.03 9.67
CA MET A 329 36.73 -9.42 9.80
C MET A 329 36.46 -8.26 8.81
N LEU A 330 37.01 -8.35 7.60
CA LEU A 330 36.91 -7.28 6.61
C LEU A 330 35.53 -7.28 5.96
N GLY A 331 34.91 -6.09 5.88
CA GLY A 331 33.70 -5.89 5.09
C GLY A 331 33.98 -5.92 3.59
N MET A 332 32.99 -6.33 2.78
CA MET A 332 33.11 -6.43 1.31
C MET A 332 33.40 -5.09 0.60
N GLU A 333 33.23 -3.99 1.32
CA GLU A 333 33.62 -2.62 0.90
C GLU A 333 35.10 -2.53 0.46
N ASN A 334 35.96 -3.40 1.01
CA ASN A 334 37.39 -3.47 0.71
C ASN A 334 37.73 -4.17 -0.62
N PHE A 335 36.75 -4.83 -1.27
CA PHE A 335 36.98 -5.72 -2.41
C PHE A 335 36.33 -5.19 -3.71
N THR A 336 36.78 -4.01 -4.14
CA THR A 336 36.31 -3.29 -5.33
C THR A 336 36.75 -3.88 -6.68
N GLY A 337 37.49 -4.99 -6.66
CA GLY A 337 38.04 -5.70 -7.82
C GLY A 337 37.01 -6.51 -8.62
N GLY A 338 37.50 -7.53 -9.32
CA GLY A 338 36.71 -8.44 -10.15
C GLY A 338 37.58 -9.52 -10.81
N GLY A 339 36.94 -10.50 -11.47
CA GLY A 339 37.59 -11.65 -12.14
C GLY A 339 36.98 -13.00 -11.74
N ASP A 340 37.38 -14.08 -12.40
CA ASP A 340 36.74 -15.39 -12.23
C ASP A 340 37.39 -16.23 -11.12
N ILE A 341 36.58 -16.89 -10.30
CA ILE A 341 36.98 -17.71 -9.16
C ILE A 341 36.51 -19.14 -9.41
N TYR A 342 37.46 -20.04 -9.64
CA TYR A 342 37.19 -21.44 -9.87
C TYR A 342 37.39 -22.22 -8.56
N MET A 343 36.33 -22.87 -8.07
CA MET A 343 36.28 -23.63 -6.81
C MET A 343 35.60 -25.00 -7.03
N GLY A 344 35.71 -25.55 -8.24
CA GLY A 344 35.14 -26.84 -8.61
C GLY A 344 35.78 -28.02 -7.89
N GLN A 345 35.07 -29.16 -7.85
CA GLN A 345 35.57 -30.45 -7.35
C GLN A 345 36.19 -30.36 -5.93
N ASN A 346 35.61 -29.50 -5.09
CA ASN A 346 35.98 -29.30 -3.69
C ASN A 346 34.99 -30.00 -2.76
N ASN A 347 35.02 -29.69 -1.46
CA ASN A 347 34.17 -30.30 -0.43
C ASN A 347 33.12 -29.31 0.13
N ILE A 348 32.67 -28.34 -0.67
CA ILE A 348 31.70 -27.33 -0.26
C ILE A 348 30.30 -27.96 -0.27
N SER A 349 29.72 -28.20 0.91
CA SER A 349 28.36 -28.73 1.04
C SER A 349 27.29 -27.64 1.09
N HIS A 350 27.61 -26.50 1.72
CA HIS A 350 26.76 -25.32 1.83
C HIS A 350 27.60 -24.10 1.51
N LEU A 351 26.98 -23.06 0.96
CA LEU A 351 27.67 -21.79 0.72
C LEU A 351 27.88 -21.04 2.04
N PRO A 352 28.97 -20.24 2.16
CA PRO A 352 29.18 -19.39 3.33
C PRO A 352 27.99 -18.45 3.56
N ASN A 353 27.67 -18.22 4.84
CA ASN A 353 26.77 -17.13 5.21
C ASN A 353 27.38 -15.80 4.77
N ILE A 354 26.58 -14.96 4.08
CA ILE A 354 27.03 -13.66 3.58
C ILE A 354 27.60 -12.75 4.66
N LEU A 355 27.14 -12.87 5.91
CA LEU A 355 27.70 -12.12 7.03
C LEU A 355 29.13 -12.57 7.36
N ASP A 356 29.39 -13.87 7.37
CA ASP A 356 30.69 -14.47 7.72
C ASP A 356 31.78 -14.08 6.71
N ILE A 357 31.41 -13.88 5.44
CA ILE A 357 32.30 -13.38 4.38
C ILE A 357 32.32 -11.85 4.25
N GLY A 358 31.65 -11.11 5.14
CA GLY A 358 31.79 -9.65 5.26
C GLY A 358 30.74 -8.79 4.55
N PHE A 359 29.64 -9.34 4.02
CA PHE A 359 28.51 -8.53 3.57
C PHE A 359 27.64 -8.09 4.76
N THR A 360 27.15 -6.85 4.74
CA THR A 360 26.18 -6.35 5.71
C THR A 360 24.74 -6.74 5.35
N ARG A 361 23.84 -6.80 6.35
CA ARG A 361 22.40 -7.04 6.13
C ARG A 361 21.83 -5.98 5.16
N GLY A 362 21.33 -6.43 4.01
CA GLY A 362 20.84 -5.57 2.92
C GLY A 362 21.74 -5.53 1.67
N SER A 363 22.99 -5.98 1.75
CA SER A 363 23.96 -5.92 0.64
C SER A 363 23.73 -6.90 -0.53
N ILE A 364 22.51 -7.43 -0.69
CA ILE A 364 22.13 -8.29 -1.84
C ILE A 364 22.36 -7.55 -3.16
N VAL A 365 22.06 -6.25 -3.23
CA VAL A 365 22.32 -5.44 -4.43
C VAL A 365 23.82 -5.33 -4.73
N LYS A 366 24.68 -5.15 -3.70
CA LYS A 366 26.14 -5.16 -3.88
C LYS A 366 26.66 -6.50 -4.40
N MET A 367 26.03 -7.60 -4.00
CA MET A 367 26.38 -8.95 -4.42
C MET A 367 25.91 -9.29 -5.85
N ILE A 368 24.84 -8.67 -6.34
CA ILE A 368 24.40 -8.76 -7.75
C ILE A 368 25.25 -7.83 -8.65
N SER A 369 25.67 -6.67 -8.13
CA SER A 369 26.60 -5.75 -8.80
C SER A 369 28.08 -6.13 -8.62
N PHE A 370 28.37 -7.31 -8.06
CA PHE A 370 29.72 -7.78 -7.82
C PHE A 370 30.38 -8.17 -9.16
N LYS A 371 31.69 -7.99 -9.29
CA LYS A 371 32.41 -8.17 -10.57
C LYS A 371 33.18 -9.49 -10.65
N TYR A 372 32.78 -10.48 -9.86
CA TYR A 372 33.40 -11.78 -9.80
C TYR A 372 32.50 -12.86 -10.40
N GLY A 373 33.11 -13.76 -11.17
CA GLY A 373 32.52 -15.03 -11.58
C GLY A 373 32.85 -16.13 -10.57
N PHE A 374 31.96 -17.10 -10.35
CA PHE A 374 32.18 -18.24 -9.47
C PHE A 374 31.82 -19.55 -10.17
N HIS A 375 32.81 -20.41 -10.40
CA HIS A 375 32.63 -21.76 -10.95
C HIS A 375 32.65 -22.77 -9.80
N LEU A 376 31.51 -23.44 -9.59
CA LEU A 376 31.18 -24.16 -8.35
C LEU A 376 30.83 -25.65 -8.57
N GLY A 377 31.07 -26.16 -9.78
CA GLY A 377 30.72 -27.51 -10.19
C GLY A 377 31.37 -28.64 -9.38
N GLY A 378 30.73 -29.81 -9.38
CA GLY A 378 31.30 -31.04 -8.77
C GLY A 378 31.44 -31.05 -7.23
N ASN A 379 31.00 -29.99 -6.54
CA ASN A 379 30.96 -29.92 -5.08
C ASN A 379 29.77 -30.74 -4.50
N PRO A 380 29.87 -31.25 -3.25
CA PRO A 380 28.87 -32.13 -2.63
C PRO A 380 27.67 -31.37 -2.03
N TRP A 381 26.95 -30.61 -2.87
CA TRP A 381 25.88 -29.69 -2.43
C TRP A 381 24.78 -30.36 -1.60
N PHE A 382 24.47 -29.75 -0.45
CA PHE A 382 23.40 -30.15 0.45
C PHE A 382 22.24 -29.15 0.29
N CYS A 383 21.17 -29.60 -0.36
CA CYS A 383 20.03 -28.79 -0.76
C CYS A 383 18.96 -28.75 0.34
N ASP A 384 19.31 -28.21 1.51
CA ASP A 384 18.43 -28.04 2.67
C ASP A 384 17.89 -26.61 2.81
N CYS A 385 17.20 -26.33 3.93
CA CYS A 385 16.69 -24.99 4.24
C CYS A 385 17.77 -23.89 4.25
N LYS A 386 19.03 -24.21 4.56
CA LYS A 386 20.13 -23.24 4.57
C LYS A 386 20.56 -22.84 3.17
N PHE A 387 20.19 -23.61 2.15
CA PHE A 387 20.38 -23.25 0.75
C PHE A 387 19.25 -22.34 0.21
N ALA A 388 18.05 -22.40 0.80
CA ALA A 388 16.83 -21.78 0.29
C ALA A 388 16.93 -20.26 0.01
N TRP A 389 17.69 -19.52 0.83
CA TRP A 389 17.85 -18.06 0.68
C TRP A 389 18.72 -17.66 -0.52
N PHE A 390 19.58 -18.57 -1.02
CA PHE A 390 20.53 -18.28 -2.09
C PHE A 390 19.98 -18.62 -3.49
N VAL A 391 19.01 -19.53 -3.59
CA VAL A 391 18.39 -19.91 -4.88
C VAL A 391 17.79 -18.73 -5.66
N PRO A 392 17.12 -17.74 -5.02
CA PRO A 392 16.70 -16.52 -5.72
C PRO A 392 17.88 -15.69 -6.23
N LEU A 393 18.98 -15.61 -5.47
CA LEU A 393 20.19 -14.91 -5.90
C LEU A 393 20.82 -15.60 -7.11
N LEU A 394 20.99 -16.93 -7.09
CA LEU A 394 21.50 -17.70 -8.23
C LEU A 394 20.69 -17.48 -9.51
N LYS A 395 19.39 -17.24 -9.39
CA LYS A 395 18.49 -16.96 -10.52
C LYS A 395 18.59 -15.52 -11.04
N LEU A 396 18.93 -14.55 -10.17
CA LEU A 396 19.16 -13.14 -10.52
C LEU A 396 20.58 -12.89 -11.04
N ALA A 397 21.60 -13.43 -10.35
CA ALA A 397 23.02 -13.24 -10.59
C ALA A 397 23.62 -14.33 -11.49
N ARG A 398 22.87 -14.83 -12.49
CA ARG A 398 23.30 -15.87 -13.44
C ARG A 398 24.56 -15.54 -14.26
N LYS A 399 25.00 -14.27 -14.28
CA LYS A 399 26.27 -13.85 -14.89
C LYS A 399 27.47 -13.96 -13.93
N ASN A 400 27.22 -14.05 -12.62
CA ASN A 400 28.25 -14.09 -11.58
C ASN A 400 28.51 -15.49 -11.03
N PHE A 401 27.58 -16.42 -11.24
CA PHE A 401 27.70 -17.80 -10.77
C PHE A 401 27.46 -18.70 -11.97
N ASP A 402 28.37 -19.63 -12.22
CA ASP A 402 28.26 -20.63 -13.27
C ASP A 402 27.35 -21.77 -12.78
N VAL A 403 26.06 -21.44 -12.63
CA VAL A 403 25.04 -22.32 -12.05
C VAL A 403 24.43 -23.29 -13.06
N GLY A 404 24.64 -23.04 -14.35
CA GLY A 404 24.14 -23.89 -15.43
C GLY A 404 24.84 -25.24 -15.38
N ASP A 405 24.07 -26.31 -15.27
CA ASP A 405 24.45 -27.73 -15.39
C ASP A 405 25.61 -28.24 -14.51
N GLN A 406 26.19 -27.40 -13.64
CA GLN A 406 27.35 -27.72 -12.80
C GLN A 406 27.01 -27.94 -11.32
N MET A 407 26.04 -27.20 -10.77
CA MET A 407 25.66 -27.30 -9.36
C MET A 407 24.55 -28.35 -9.18
N ILE A 408 24.94 -29.56 -8.81
CA ILE A 408 24.07 -30.73 -8.63
C ILE A 408 23.93 -31.05 -7.14
N CYS A 409 22.70 -31.22 -6.64
CA CYS A 409 22.42 -31.68 -5.28
C CYS A 409 22.98 -33.08 -5.04
N LYS A 410 23.84 -33.24 -4.03
CA LYS A 410 24.33 -34.53 -3.53
C LYS A 410 23.41 -35.09 -2.45
N TYR A 411 22.86 -34.20 -1.62
CA TYR A 411 21.94 -34.47 -0.51
C TYR A 411 20.82 -33.43 -0.46
N PRO A 412 19.66 -33.70 0.19
CA PRO A 412 19.21 -35.00 0.69
C PRO A 412 19.03 -36.02 -0.44
N ILE A 413 18.89 -37.31 -0.09
CA ILE A 413 18.78 -38.40 -1.09
C ILE A 413 17.60 -38.18 -2.05
N SER A 414 16.49 -37.62 -1.57
CA SER A 414 15.31 -37.25 -2.36
C SER A 414 15.54 -36.17 -3.42
N LEU A 415 16.64 -35.42 -3.35
CA LEU A 415 17.03 -34.42 -4.35
C LEU A 415 18.33 -34.79 -5.08
N ARG A 416 18.92 -35.96 -4.79
CA ARG A 416 20.23 -36.37 -5.33
C ARG A 416 20.19 -36.44 -6.85
N GLY A 417 21.12 -35.75 -7.51
CA GLY A 417 21.22 -35.69 -8.97
C GLY A 417 20.42 -34.56 -9.62
N THR A 418 19.60 -33.82 -8.87
CA THR A 418 18.88 -32.65 -9.40
C THR A 418 19.78 -31.41 -9.44
N PHE A 419 19.63 -30.56 -10.46
CA PHE A 419 20.29 -29.26 -10.51
C PHE A 419 19.70 -28.29 -9.48
N VAL A 420 20.55 -27.63 -8.69
CA VAL A 420 20.19 -26.74 -7.58
C VAL A 420 19.18 -25.66 -7.99
N VAL A 421 19.31 -25.11 -9.20
CA VAL A 421 18.39 -24.08 -9.73
C VAL A 421 17.00 -24.62 -10.10
N ASN A 422 16.87 -25.91 -10.36
CA ASN A 422 15.62 -26.53 -10.81
C ASN A 422 14.80 -27.11 -9.63
N VAL A 423 15.40 -27.25 -8.45
CA VAL A 423 14.69 -27.65 -7.22
C VAL A 423 13.62 -26.58 -6.88
N PRO A 424 12.34 -26.97 -6.68
CA PRO A 424 11.31 -26.06 -6.21
C PRO A 424 11.62 -25.50 -4.82
N ASN A 425 11.41 -24.19 -4.62
CA ASN A 425 11.75 -23.49 -3.36
C ASN A 425 11.17 -24.14 -2.09
N ASP A 426 10.02 -24.82 -2.21
CA ASP A 426 9.35 -25.51 -1.09
C ASP A 426 10.00 -26.84 -0.67
N LEU A 427 10.91 -27.43 -1.48
CA LEU A 427 11.62 -28.67 -1.13
C LEU A 427 12.92 -28.43 -0.35
N PHE A 428 13.40 -27.18 -0.26
CA PHE A 428 14.55 -26.82 0.58
C PHE A 428 14.12 -26.75 2.05
N VAL A 429 14.19 -27.89 2.73
CA VAL A 429 13.75 -28.07 4.12
C VAL A 429 14.88 -28.56 5.03
N CYS A 430 14.77 -28.30 6.33
CA CYS A 430 15.64 -28.89 7.36
C CYS A 430 14.80 -29.64 8.38
N ASN A 431 15.15 -30.90 8.66
CA ASN A 431 14.50 -31.66 9.73
C ASN A 431 14.89 -31.09 11.11
N ILE A 432 13.93 -31.06 12.02
CA ILE A 432 14.06 -30.49 13.38
C ILE A 432 14.05 -31.64 14.38
N SER A 433 15.07 -31.70 15.25
CA SER A 433 15.25 -32.82 16.20
C SER A 433 14.29 -32.74 17.40
N VAL A 434 14.24 -33.83 18.19
CA VAL A 434 13.49 -33.87 19.46
C VAL A 434 14.04 -32.86 20.48
N GLU A 435 15.34 -32.59 20.44
CA GLU A 435 16.02 -31.60 21.30
C GLU A 435 15.50 -30.17 21.02
N GLU A 436 15.21 -29.85 19.76
CA GLU A 436 14.54 -28.61 19.36
C GLU A 436 13.03 -28.60 19.65
N LYS A 437 12.54 -29.52 20.49
CA LYS A 437 11.15 -29.70 20.92
C LYS A 437 10.20 -30.19 19.82
N CYS A 438 10.70 -30.99 18.88
CA CYS A 438 9.82 -31.82 18.04
C CYS A 438 9.20 -32.95 18.89
N PRO A 439 7.86 -33.15 18.91
CA PRO A 439 7.27 -34.20 19.72
C PRO A 439 7.61 -35.61 19.22
N LEU A 440 7.74 -36.57 20.14
CA LEU A 440 8.01 -37.97 19.82
C LEU A 440 6.97 -38.54 18.83
N SER A 441 7.46 -39.35 17.89
CA SER A 441 6.69 -39.92 16.77
C SER A 441 6.15 -38.91 15.75
N CYS A 442 6.58 -37.65 15.77
CA CYS A 442 6.25 -36.66 14.74
C CYS A 442 7.46 -36.34 13.85
N ASN A 443 7.22 -35.91 12.62
CA ASN A 443 8.24 -35.35 11.73
C ASN A 443 8.09 -33.82 11.70
N CYS A 444 9.10 -33.09 12.17
CA CYS A 444 9.14 -31.63 12.16
C CYS A 444 10.18 -31.13 11.16
N PHE A 445 9.85 -30.11 10.37
CA PHE A 445 10.82 -29.49 9.46
C PHE A 445 10.59 -27.98 9.24
N GLU A 446 11.67 -27.23 9.06
CA GLU A 446 11.64 -25.82 8.66
C GLU A 446 11.52 -25.69 7.14
N GLN A 447 10.64 -24.78 6.67
CA GLN A 447 10.44 -24.46 5.25
C GLN A 447 10.53 -22.92 5.04
N PRO A 448 11.73 -22.39 4.74
CA PRO A 448 11.96 -20.94 4.67
C PRO A 448 11.18 -20.22 3.58
N SER A 449 10.90 -20.89 2.45
CA SER A 449 10.13 -20.34 1.33
C SER A 449 8.78 -19.75 1.75
N ARG A 450 8.13 -20.37 2.74
CA ARG A 450 6.84 -19.96 3.33
C ARG A 450 6.98 -19.39 4.75
N LYS A 451 8.22 -19.21 5.25
CA LYS A 451 8.55 -18.72 6.60
C LYS A 451 7.80 -19.46 7.71
N ARG A 452 7.75 -20.79 7.62
CA ARG A 452 7.04 -21.66 8.57
C ARG A 452 7.89 -22.87 9.00
N VAL A 453 7.57 -23.41 10.16
CA VAL A 453 7.88 -24.78 10.57
C VAL A 453 6.63 -25.62 10.38
N VAL A 454 6.77 -26.76 9.70
CA VAL A 454 5.73 -27.77 9.58
C VAL A 454 5.97 -28.84 10.64
N VAL A 455 4.93 -29.23 11.37
CA VAL A 455 4.97 -30.37 12.29
C VAL A 455 3.91 -31.39 11.89
N ASN A 456 4.35 -32.53 11.36
CA ASN A 456 3.47 -33.63 10.99
C ASN A 456 3.49 -34.71 12.09
N CYS A 457 2.41 -34.76 12.86
CA CYS A 457 2.06 -35.77 13.86
C CYS A 457 0.87 -36.64 13.38
N SER A 458 0.61 -36.73 12.07
CA SER A 458 -0.48 -37.55 11.53
C SER A 458 -0.24 -39.04 11.83
N PHE A 459 -1.32 -39.82 12.00
CA PHE A 459 -1.30 -41.26 12.35
C PHE A 459 -0.53 -41.64 13.64
N SER A 460 -0.06 -40.65 14.43
CA SER A 460 0.86 -40.84 15.56
C SER A 460 0.20 -41.32 16.87
N ARG A 461 -1.02 -41.86 16.79
CA ARG A 461 -1.86 -42.38 17.89
C ARG A 461 -1.99 -41.46 19.11
N LYS A 462 -2.00 -40.14 18.92
CA LYS A 462 -2.14 -39.15 20.00
C LYS A 462 -3.58 -39.09 20.51
N TYR A 463 -3.76 -38.99 21.83
CA TYR A 463 -5.05 -38.81 22.50
C TYR A 463 -5.33 -37.35 22.92
N ILE A 464 -4.27 -36.53 23.01
CA ILE A 464 -4.29 -35.11 23.41
C ILE A 464 -3.32 -34.37 22.48
N ILE A 465 -3.58 -33.10 22.20
CA ILE A 465 -2.64 -32.27 21.43
C ILE A 465 -1.32 -32.04 22.22
N PRO A 466 -0.14 -32.10 21.59
CA PRO A 466 1.14 -31.91 22.28
C PRO A 466 1.21 -30.59 23.07
N SER A 467 1.87 -30.59 24.22
CA SER A 467 1.99 -29.40 25.09
C SER A 467 2.89 -28.31 24.51
N ALA A 468 3.88 -28.68 23.69
CA ALA A 468 4.84 -27.77 23.08
C ALA A 468 5.24 -28.22 21.66
N PHE A 469 5.76 -27.27 20.88
CA PHE A 469 6.29 -27.43 19.53
C PHE A 469 7.51 -26.50 19.31
N PRO A 470 8.38 -26.76 18.32
CA PRO A 470 9.63 -26.02 18.11
C PRO A 470 9.40 -24.50 17.98
N GLN A 471 10.11 -23.68 18.76
CA GLN A 471 9.82 -22.24 18.91
C GLN A 471 10.19 -21.35 17.71
N LYS A 472 10.79 -21.93 16.66
CA LYS A 472 11.13 -21.22 15.41
C LYS A 472 9.87 -20.91 14.59
N ALA A 473 9.81 -19.70 14.04
CA ALA A 473 8.85 -19.23 13.03
C ALA A 473 7.35 -19.45 13.34
N ASN A 474 6.51 -19.21 12.33
CA ASN A 474 5.09 -19.60 12.32
C ASN A 474 4.97 -21.13 12.26
N LEU A 475 3.94 -21.71 12.89
CA LEU A 475 3.67 -23.15 12.80
C LEU A 475 2.56 -23.46 11.80
N ASP A 476 2.74 -24.51 11.01
CA ASP A 476 1.63 -25.28 10.44
C ASP A 476 1.68 -26.71 11.01
N ILE A 477 0.58 -27.17 11.60
CA ILE A 477 0.52 -28.39 12.42
C ILE A 477 -0.44 -29.39 11.77
N ASP A 478 0.01 -30.63 11.56
CA ASP A 478 -0.84 -31.74 11.19
C ASP A 478 -0.92 -32.76 12.35
N LEU A 479 -2.13 -32.97 12.85
CA LEU A 479 -2.52 -33.91 13.90
C LEU A 479 -3.68 -34.79 13.41
N SER A 480 -3.88 -34.93 12.09
CA SER A 480 -4.93 -35.76 11.50
C SER A 480 -4.77 -37.25 11.81
N HIS A 481 -5.84 -38.03 11.65
CA HIS A 481 -5.84 -39.49 11.84
C HIS A 481 -5.30 -39.94 13.22
N ASN A 482 -5.69 -39.22 14.28
CA ASN A 482 -5.33 -39.50 15.66
C ASN A 482 -6.59 -39.83 16.50
N LEU A 483 -6.45 -39.92 17.82
CA LEU A 483 -7.51 -40.27 18.77
C LEU A 483 -7.88 -39.08 19.69
N ILE A 484 -7.63 -37.84 19.24
CA ILE A 484 -7.81 -36.63 20.04
C ILE A 484 -9.30 -36.36 20.28
N THR A 485 -9.69 -36.11 21.53
CA THR A 485 -11.10 -35.95 21.95
C THR A 485 -11.54 -34.51 22.22
N ILE A 486 -10.58 -33.60 22.47
CA ILE A 486 -10.80 -32.20 22.82
C ILE A 486 -9.78 -31.34 22.06
N PHE A 487 -10.21 -30.21 21.49
CA PHE A 487 -9.30 -29.18 20.99
C PHE A 487 -9.29 -27.98 21.93
N GLU A 488 -8.31 -27.95 22.82
CA GLU A 488 -8.08 -26.91 23.84
C GLU A 488 -7.12 -25.81 23.35
N LYS A 489 -7.22 -24.61 23.93
CA LYS A 489 -6.25 -23.53 23.65
C LYS A 489 -4.87 -23.84 24.25
N ARG A 490 -3.84 -23.80 23.41
CA ARG A 490 -2.42 -23.88 23.81
C ARG A 490 -1.64 -22.64 23.38
N ALA A 491 -0.57 -22.30 24.10
CA ALA A 491 0.21 -21.08 23.87
C ALA A 491 0.80 -20.98 22.44
N TYR A 492 1.17 -22.11 21.83
CA TYR A 492 1.71 -22.13 20.46
C TYR A 492 0.66 -21.79 19.37
N LEU A 493 -0.64 -21.89 19.67
CA LEU A 493 -1.69 -21.54 18.71
C LEU A 493 -1.63 -20.06 18.31
N ASN A 494 -1.16 -19.18 19.22
CA ASN A 494 -0.96 -17.75 18.95
C ASN A 494 0.05 -17.47 17.80
N ARG A 495 0.83 -18.46 17.35
CA ARG A 495 1.72 -18.38 16.17
C ARG A 495 1.47 -19.51 15.15
N THR A 496 0.35 -20.24 15.28
CA THR A 496 -0.03 -21.30 14.35
C THR A 496 -0.90 -20.69 13.25
N VAL A 497 -0.59 -20.97 11.98
CA VAL A 497 -1.30 -20.43 10.82
C VAL A 497 -2.32 -21.42 10.27
N ALA A 498 -1.95 -22.70 10.15
CA ALA A 498 -2.87 -23.79 9.88
C ALA A 498 -2.74 -24.91 10.94
N ILE A 499 -3.88 -25.48 11.34
CA ILE A 499 -3.94 -26.71 12.13
C ILE A 499 -4.90 -27.71 11.46
N ASN A 500 -4.40 -28.92 11.21
CA ASN A 500 -5.19 -30.05 10.72
C ASN A 500 -5.42 -31.05 11.85
N LEU A 501 -6.69 -31.28 12.18
CA LEU A 501 -7.19 -32.20 13.21
C LEU A 501 -8.28 -33.12 12.62
N SER A 502 -8.31 -33.30 11.30
CA SER A 502 -9.29 -34.17 10.65
C SER A 502 -9.15 -35.64 11.09
N PHE A 503 -10.21 -36.44 10.95
CA PHE A 503 -10.22 -37.86 11.31
C PHE A 503 -9.78 -38.15 12.75
N ASN A 504 -10.26 -37.35 13.70
CA ASN A 504 -10.04 -37.52 15.14
C ASN A 504 -11.36 -37.91 15.85
N LYS A 505 -11.43 -37.76 17.18
CA LYS A 505 -12.62 -38.03 18.01
C LYS A 505 -13.11 -36.77 18.74
N ILE A 506 -12.82 -35.58 18.19
CA ILE A 506 -13.11 -34.30 18.83
C ILE A 506 -14.62 -34.10 18.94
N LYS A 507 -15.10 -33.86 20.16
CA LYS A 507 -16.52 -33.54 20.43
C LYS A 507 -16.76 -32.05 20.68
N VAL A 508 -15.78 -31.38 21.30
CA VAL A 508 -15.85 -29.98 21.71
C VAL A 508 -14.56 -29.26 21.29
N LEU A 509 -14.73 -28.05 20.74
CA LEU A 509 -13.65 -27.09 20.49
C LEU A 509 -13.75 -25.99 21.55
N ASP A 510 -12.62 -25.62 22.14
CA ASP A 510 -12.52 -24.52 23.10
C ASP A 510 -12.97 -23.18 22.45
N PRO A 511 -13.99 -22.49 23.00
CA PRO A 511 -14.47 -21.20 22.50
C PRO A 511 -13.41 -20.11 22.29
N LEU A 512 -12.24 -20.21 22.91
CA LEU A 512 -11.15 -19.26 22.79
C LEU A 512 -10.31 -19.43 21.52
N VAL A 513 -10.33 -20.60 20.84
CA VAL A 513 -9.48 -20.83 19.65
C VAL A 513 -9.95 -20.02 18.43
N TYR A 514 -11.25 -19.76 18.31
CA TYR A 514 -11.83 -18.94 17.24
C TYR A 514 -11.42 -17.45 17.32
N GLY A 515 -11.00 -17.00 18.50
CA GLY A 515 -10.49 -15.64 18.74
C GLY A 515 -9.01 -15.45 18.36
N ILE A 516 -8.31 -16.50 17.93
CA ILE A 516 -6.88 -16.41 17.58
C ILE A 516 -6.74 -15.86 16.15
N GLU A 517 -6.13 -14.68 16.02
CA GLU A 517 -6.03 -13.95 14.75
C GLU A 517 -5.04 -14.58 13.75
N THR A 518 -3.95 -15.14 14.26
CA THR A 518 -2.91 -15.81 13.45
C THR A 518 -3.40 -17.13 12.84
N LEU A 519 -4.38 -17.78 13.47
CA LEU A 519 -4.90 -19.09 13.09
C LEU A 519 -5.88 -18.94 11.91
N LYS A 520 -5.36 -19.11 10.69
CA LYS A 520 -6.08 -18.91 9.44
C LYS A 520 -6.86 -20.13 8.98
N ILE A 521 -6.37 -21.34 9.24
CA ILE A 521 -7.02 -22.58 8.82
C ILE A 521 -7.15 -23.51 10.03
N ILE A 522 -8.39 -23.90 10.34
CA ILE A 522 -8.71 -24.95 11.30
C ILE A 522 -9.44 -26.05 10.54
N ASN A 523 -8.82 -27.21 10.34
CA ASN A 523 -9.53 -28.38 9.81
C ASN A 523 -9.88 -29.35 10.93
N VAL A 524 -11.17 -29.62 11.13
CA VAL A 524 -11.72 -30.61 12.06
C VAL A 524 -12.73 -31.55 11.37
N GLU A 525 -12.61 -31.73 10.06
CA GLU A 525 -13.40 -32.68 9.26
C GLU A 525 -13.39 -34.11 9.85
N ASN A 526 -14.48 -34.86 9.70
CA ASN A 526 -14.59 -36.27 10.13
C ASN A 526 -14.27 -36.48 11.63
N ASN A 527 -14.82 -35.61 12.48
CA ASN A 527 -14.80 -35.68 13.94
C ASN A 527 -16.19 -35.96 14.53
N GLN A 528 -16.32 -35.97 15.86
CA GLN A 528 -17.58 -36.25 16.58
C GLN A 528 -18.27 -34.96 17.08
N ILE A 529 -18.19 -33.87 16.32
CA ILE A 529 -18.69 -32.55 16.70
C ILE A 529 -20.22 -32.53 16.65
N THR A 530 -20.86 -32.36 17.80
CA THR A 530 -22.33 -32.35 17.93
C THR A 530 -22.95 -30.95 17.94
N ASP A 531 -22.14 -29.91 18.15
CA ASP A 531 -22.60 -28.52 18.18
C ASP A 531 -21.47 -27.54 17.82
N LEU A 532 -21.83 -26.31 17.43
CA LEU A 532 -20.87 -25.24 17.16
C LEU A 532 -21.05 -24.10 18.17
N HIS A 533 -19.95 -23.60 18.73
CA HIS A 533 -20.02 -22.46 19.65
C HIS A 533 -20.14 -21.13 18.88
N ARG A 534 -20.91 -20.17 19.39
CA ARG A 534 -21.16 -18.88 18.71
C ARG A 534 -19.87 -18.09 18.41
N ASN A 535 -18.81 -18.31 19.18
CA ASN A 535 -17.49 -17.71 18.93
C ASN A 535 -16.91 -18.07 17.56
N VAL A 536 -17.41 -19.09 16.83
CA VAL A 536 -17.01 -19.32 15.43
C VAL A 536 -17.32 -18.10 14.53
N GLN A 537 -18.27 -17.25 14.90
CA GLN A 537 -18.55 -15.96 14.23
C GLN A 537 -17.41 -14.93 14.38
N LEU A 538 -16.42 -15.18 15.25
CA LEU A 538 -15.18 -14.39 15.33
C LEU A 538 -14.23 -14.71 14.18
N MET A 539 -14.36 -15.87 13.50
CA MET A 539 -13.59 -16.22 12.31
C MET A 539 -14.03 -15.36 11.12
N LYS A 540 -13.27 -14.28 10.88
CA LYS A 540 -13.49 -13.30 9.82
C LYS A 540 -12.18 -13.02 9.08
N ASN A 541 -12.30 -12.38 7.92
CA ASN A 541 -11.20 -11.86 7.09
C ASN A 541 -10.24 -12.95 6.58
N GLY A 542 -10.72 -13.82 5.67
CA GLY A 542 -9.89 -14.82 4.99
C GLY A 542 -9.45 -16.01 5.86
N ARG A 543 -9.99 -16.14 7.08
CA ARG A 543 -9.81 -17.32 7.93
C ARG A 543 -10.90 -18.36 7.64
N LYS A 544 -10.52 -19.62 7.49
CA LYS A 544 -11.39 -20.77 7.19
C LYS A 544 -11.43 -21.73 8.37
N ILE A 545 -12.63 -22.20 8.71
CA ILE A 545 -12.81 -23.48 9.40
C ILE A 545 -13.34 -24.50 8.40
N VAL A 546 -12.84 -25.74 8.47
CA VAL A 546 -13.35 -26.91 7.76
C VAL A 546 -13.89 -27.85 8.84
N ILE A 547 -15.15 -28.22 8.71
CA ILE A 547 -15.92 -28.98 9.69
C ILE A 547 -16.38 -30.32 9.10
N GLY A 548 -16.49 -30.39 7.77
CA GLY A 548 -17.01 -31.55 7.07
C GLY A 548 -18.50 -31.75 7.32
N ASN A 549 -18.94 -33.01 7.28
CA ASN A 549 -20.35 -33.36 7.47
C ASN A 549 -20.67 -33.55 8.95
N ILE A 550 -21.57 -32.74 9.52
CA ILE A 550 -22.01 -32.84 10.92
C ILE A 550 -23.54 -32.69 11.06
N THR A 551 -24.12 -33.37 12.05
CA THR A 551 -25.58 -33.40 12.28
C THR A 551 -25.94 -32.71 13.59
N ILE A 552 -26.44 -31.48 13.51
CA ILE A 552 -26.76 -30.62 14.65
C ILE A 552 -28.26 -30.75 15.00
N GLU A 553 -28.60 -30.71 16.28
CA GLU A 553 -29.98 -30.61 16.75
C GLU A 553 -30.59 -29.24 16.42
N CYS A 554 -31.74 -29.22 15.76
CA CYS A 554 -32.41 -27.98 15.35
C CYS A 554 -33.23 -27.36 16.49
N SER A 555 -32.96 -26.09 16.78
CA SER A 555 -33.75 -25.29 17.72
C SER A 555 -33.60 -23.80 17.40
N CYS A 556 -34.57 -22.98 17.80
CA CYS A 556 -34.54 -21.53 17.55
C CYS A 556 -33.31 -20.83 18.17
N ARG A 557 -32.72 -21.40 19.24
CA ARG A 557 -31.45 -20.93 19.83
C ARG A 557 -30.26 -21.05 18.86
N LYS A 558 -30.35 -21.92 17.85
CA LYS A 558 -29.29 -22.22 16.86
C LYS A 558 -29.55 -21.65 15.47
N LYS A 559 -30.63 -20.88 15.22
CA LYS A 559 -30.88 -20.20 13.92
C LYS A 559 -29.69 -19.34 13.46
N TRP A 560 -28.86 -18.83 14.39
CA TRP A 560 -27.63 -18.11 14.06
C TRP A 560 -26.61 -18.89 13.21
N ILE A 561 -26.61 -20.23 13.26
CA ILE A 561 -25.72 -21.07 12.47
C ILE A 561 -26.07 -20.95 10.97
N ALA A 562 -27.36 -21.03 10.63
CA ALA A 562 -27.84 -20.86 9.26
C ALA A 562 -27.47 -19.47 8.71
N ASN A 563 -27.78 -18.40 9.45
CA ASN A 563 -27.43 -17.02 9.08
C ASN A 563 -25.90 -16.81 8.93
N TRP A 564 -25.07 -17.52 9.71
CA TRP A 564 -23.62 -17.45 9.60
C TRP A 564 -23.11 -18.20 8.37
N LEU A 565 -23.64 -19.39 8.08
CA LEU A 565 -23.31 -20.15 6.87
C LEU A 565 -23.66 -19.37 5.60
N GLU A 566 -24.86 -18.78 5.52
CA GLU A 566 -25.28 -17.95 4.39
C GLU A 566 -24.29 -16.81 4.09
N TYR A 567 -23.83 -16.12 5.14
CA TYR A 567 -22.84 -15.05 5.01
C TYR A 567 -21.47 -15.55 4.53
N GLN A 568 -21.02 -16.72 4.99
CA GLN A 568 -19.73 -17.32 4.57
C GLN A 568 -19.80 -17.92 3.15
N ASN A 569 -20.97 -18.36 2.69
CA ASN A 569 -21.17 -19.06 1.42
C ASN A 569 -20.77 -18.23 0.17
N ARG A 570 -20.63 -16.90 0.32
CA ARG A 570 -20.11 -16.00 -0.73
C ARG A 570 -18.58 -16.01 -0.89
N LEU A 571 -17.85 -16.67 0.00
CA LEU A 571 -16.38 -16.74 0.00
C LEU A 571 -15.83 -18.16 0.22
N LEU A 572 -16.52 -18.99 1.00
CA LEU A 572 -16.04 -20.30 1.44
C LEU A 572 -17.20 -21.28 1.68
N VAL A 573 -17.45 -22.19 0.73
CA VAL A 573 -17.70 -23.63 0.97
C VAL A 573 -17.65 -24.38 -0.37
N ARG A 574 -16.96 -25.53 -0.36
CA ARG A 574 -17.24 -26.67 -1.23
C ARG A 574 -17.04 -27.91 -0.36
N HIS A 575 -18.06 -28.76 -0.26
CA HIS A 575 -18.12 -30.09 0.40
C HIS A 575 -18.52 -30.21 1.89
N ASP A 576 -18.58 -29.16 2.71
CA ASP A 576 -19.03 -29.26 4.12
C ASP A 576 -20.58 -29.25 4.25
N ARG A 577 -21.25 -30.41 4.46
CA ARG A 577 -22.71 -30.47 4.66
C ARG A 577 -23.10 -30.48 6.15
N ILE A 578 -23.72 -29.39 6.62
CA ILE A 578 -24.23 -29.28 7.98
C ILE A 578 -25.74 -29.58 7.98
N VAL A 579 -26.16 -30.64 8.68
CA VAL A 579 -27.49 -31.27 8.54
C VAL A 579 -28.31 -31.16 9.85
N CYS A 580 -29.62 -31.01 9.71
CA CYS A 580 -30.60 -30.89 10.79
C CYS A 580 -31.08 -32.25 11.30
N ARG A 581 -30.75 -32.63 12.55
CA ARG A 581 -31.11 -33.95 13.12
C ARG A 581 -32.61 -34.28 13.11
N GLN A 582 -33.48 -33.28 13.20
CA GLN A 582 -34.93 -33.46 13.29
C GLN A 582 -35.61 -33.70 11.94
N ARG A 583 -34.94 -33.43 10.81
CA ARG A 583 -35.53 -33.52 9.46
C ARG A 583 -34.63 -34.13 8.38
N ASN A 584 -33.35 -34.35 8.68
CA ASN A 584 -32.30 -34.70 7.72
C ASN A 584 -32.07 -33.69 6.57
N GLU A 585 -32.67 -32.51 6.65
CA GLU A 585 -32.47 -31.37 5.75
C GLU A 585 -31.14 -30.63 6.04
N GLU A 586 -30.57 -29.95 5.04
CA GLU A 586 -29.41 -29.07 5.28
C GLU A 586 -29.81 -27.83 6.11
N LEU A 587 -28.93 -27.36 6.99
CA LEU A 587 -29.22 -26.22 7.87
C LEU A 587 -29.35 -24.87 7.11
N ILE A 588 -29.01 -24.84 5.82
CA ILE A 588 -29.28 -23.73 4.92
C ILE A 588 -30.75 -23.75 4.44
N THR A 589 -31.31 -24.92 4.09
CA THR A 589 -32.72 -25.02 3.66
C THR A 589 -33.69 -24.86 4.83
N PHE A 590 -33.26 -25.19 6.06
CA PHE A 590 -34.01 -24.95 7.30
C PHE A 590 -34.47 -23.48 7.49
N TYR A 591 -33.80 -22.50 6.87
CA TYR A 591 -34.21 -21.10 6.89
C TYR A 591 -35.63 -20.88 6.36
N MET A 592 -36.08 -21.70 5.40
CA MET A 592 -37.37 -21.56 4.71
C MET A 592 -38.59 -21.98 5.57
N ILE A 593 -38.40 -22.56 6.75
CA ILE A 593 -39.48 -23.10 7.60
C ILE A 593 -39.56 -22.31 8.91
N ASP A 594 -40.08 -21.08 8.82
CA ASP A 594 -39.95 -20.06 9.87
C ASP A 594 -40.97 -20.17 11.03
N ASN A 595 -40.97 -21.32 11.73
CA ASN A 595 -41.82 -21.57 12.91
C ASN A 595 -41.27 -20.99 14.22
N CYS A 596 -40.19 -20.18 14.18
CA CYS A 596 -39.50 -19.69 15.39
C CYS A 596 -40.00 -18.34 15.95
N SER A 597 -41.06 -17.74 15.38
CA SER A 597 -41.40 -16.32 15.63
C SER A 597 -42.89 -16.01 15.92
N PHE A 598 -43.79 -17.00 15.99
CA PHE A 598 -45.22 -16.76 15.72
C PHE A 598 -46.25 -17.05 16.86
N ARG A 599 -46.00 -16.71 18.14
CA ARG A 599 -47.07 -16.85 19.17
C ARG A 599 -47.14 -15.94 20.41
N LYS A 600 -46.30 -14.90 20.59
CA LYS A 600 -46.36 -14.06 21.83
C LYS A 600 -46.20 -12.52 21.69
N LYS A 601 -46.28 -11.93 20.48
CA LYS A 601 -46.26 -10.45 20.33
C LYS A 601 -47.30 -9.82 19.39
N TYR A 602 -47.90 -10.55 18.46
CA TYR A 602 -48.74 -9.94 17.42
C TYR A 602 -50.16 -9.55 17.89
N LEU A 603 -50.80 -10.38 18.72
CA LEU A 603 -52.20 -10.19 19.16
C LEU A 603 -52.48 -8.87 19.89
N ALA A 604 -51.49 -8.29 20.58
CA ALA A 604 -51.66 -6.99 21.23
C ALA A 604 -51.57 -5.81 20.24
N TYR A 605 -50.78 -5.93 19.17
CA TYR A 605 -50.50 -4.82 18.26
C TYR A 605 -51.69 -4.49 17.36
N GLU A 606 -52.38 -5.52 16.85
CA GLU A 606 -53.65 -5.41 16.13
C GLU A 606 -54.69 -4.61 16.93
N GLN A 607 -54.85 -4.93 18.22
CA GLN A 607 -55.83 -4.29 19.11
C GLN A 607 -55.54 -2.79 19.32
N TYR A 608 -54.27 -2.40 19.49
CA TYR A 608 -53.91 -0.99 19.66
C TYR A 608 -54.14 -0.16 18.38
N ILE A 609 -53.96 -0.74 17.19
CA ILE A 609 -54.22 -0.04 15.92
C ILE A 609 -55.72 0.21 15.73
N ILE A 610 -56.57 -0.77 16.03
CA ILE A 610 -58.03 -0.63 15.91
C ILE A 610 -58.56 0.41 16.91
N VAL A 611 -58.15 0.35 18.18
CA VAL A 611 -58.57 1.35 19.18
C VAL A 611 -58.05 2.75 18.84
N GLY A 612 -56.80 2.88 18.41
CA GLY A 612 -56.20 4.17 18.04
C GLY A 612 -56.88 4.83 16.84
N SER A 613 -57.21 4.05 15.80
CA SER A 613 -57.92 4.55 14.62
C SER A 613 -59.37 4.95 14.93
N PHE A 614 -60.08 4.19 15.78
CA PHE A 614 -61.42 4.56 16.23
C PHE A 614 -61.41 5.86 17.05
N LEU A 615 -60.41 6.05 17.93
CA LEU A 615 -60.24 7.29 18.70
C LEU A 615 -60.03 8.52 17.80
N ILE A 616 -59.24 8.39 16.72
CA ILE A 616 -58.99 9.47 15.77
C ILE A 616 -60.28 9.87 15.03
N VAL A 617 -61.10 8.91 14.61
CA VAL A 617 -62.40 9.17 13.98
C VAL A 617 -63.38 9.83 14.97
N LEU A 618 -63.40 9.39 16.23
CA LEU A 618 -64.22 10.00 17.28
C LEU A 618 -63.82 11.45 17.56
N ILE A 619 -62.51 11.74 17.68
CA ILE A 619 -62.00 13.11 17.88
C ILE A 619 -62.33 14.00 16.68
N ALA A 620 -62.19 13.49 15.45
CA ALA A 620 -62.51 14.23 14.23
C ALA A 620 -64.02 14.56 14.11
N THR A 621 -64.90 13.61 14.44
CA THR A 621 -66.36 13.83 14.41
C THR A 621 -66.82 14.78 15.52
N LEU A 622 -66.33 14.62 16.76
CA LEU A 622 -66.61 15.55 17.86
C LEU A 622 -66.14 16.98 17.53
N THR A 623 -64.95 17.14 16.95
CA THR A 623 -64.43 18.47 16.54
C THR A 623 -65.34 19.11 15.48
N ARG A 624 -65.80 18.34 14.50
CA ARG A 624 -66.72 18.80 13.44
C ARG A 624 -68.11 19.19 13.97
N LEU A 625 -68.57 18.56 15.04
CA LEU A 625 -69.84 18.89 15.71
C LEU A 625 -69.71 20.17 16.55
N ILE A 626 -68.66 20.26 17.39
CA ILE A 626 -68.47 21.38 18.35
C ILE A 626 -68.20 22.70 17.63
N PHE A 627 -67.39 22.70 16.56
CA PHE A 627 -66.98 23.90 15.81
C PHE A 627 -67.68 24.03 14.44
N LYS A 628 -68.89 23.47 14.32
CA LYS A 628 -69.67 23.40 13.07
C LYS A 628 -69.85 24.76 12.37
N TYR A 629 -70.05 25.83 13.14
CA TYR A 629 -70.30 27.16 12.61
C TYR A 629 -68.99 27.91 12.28
N GLU A 630 -67.97 27.78 13.13
CA GLU A 630 -66.63 28.30 12.88
C GLU A 630 -66.03 27.70 11.60
N ILE A 631 -66.13 26.37 11.44
CA ILE A 631 -65.69 25.65 10.24
C ILE A 631 -66.46 26.13 9.00
N TYR A 632 -67.78 26.34 9.10
CA TYR A 632 -68.59 26.87 7.99
C TYR A 632 -68.15 28.28 7.57
N LEU A 633 -67.94 29.20 8.52
CA LEU A 633 -67.50 30.57 8.24
C LEU A 633 -66.08 30.61 7.64
N LEU A 634 -65.16 29.78 8.15
CA LEU A 634 -63.81 29.63 7.60
C LEU A 634 -63.84 29.10 6.16
N LEU A 635 -64.55 27.99 5.91
CA LEU A 635 -64.69 27.40 4.57
C LEU A 635 -65.36 28.37 3.59
N ARG A 636 -66.38 29.13 4.03
CA ARG A 636 -67.03 30.14 3.20
C ARG A 636 -66.05 31.27 2.85
N LYS A 637 -65.31 31.83 3.81
CA LYS A 637 -64.31 32.89 3.53
C LYS A 637 -63.23 32.40 2.58
N PHE A 638 -62.76 31.16 2.73
CA PHE A 638 -61.80 30.54 1.82
C PHE A 638 -62.37 30.34 0.42
N ARG A 639 -63.60 29.81 0.30
CA ARG A 639 -64.30 29.64 -0.98
C ARG A 639 -64.60 30.97 -1.65
N HIS A 640 -64.96 32.02 -0.91
CA HIS A 640 -65.20 33.35 -1.46
C HIS A 640 -63.92 34.00 -1.98
N LYS A 641 -62.77 33.75 -1.33
CA LYS A 641 -61.45 34.19 -1.82
C LYS A 641 -60.97 33.41 -3.05
N PHE A 642 -61.40 32.15 -3.22
CA PHE A 642 -60.99 31.29 -4.33
C PHE A 642 -61.91 31.43 -5.57
N MET A 643 -63.23 31.58 -5.36
CA MET A 643 -64.22 31.74 -6.44
C MET A 643 -64.19 33.13 -7.11
N PHE A 644 -63.64 34.15 -6.44
CA PHE A 644 -63.59 35.54 -6.94
C PHE A 644 -62.88 35.68 -8.29
N ASN A 645 -62.03 34.72 -8.65
CA ASN A 645 -61.24 34.72 -9.89
C ASN A 645 -61.91 33.98 -11.08
N PHE A 646 -63.16 33.48 -10.96
CA PHE A 646 -63.69 32.54 -11.97
C PHE A 646 -65.16 32.70 -12.41
N PHE A 647 -65.95 33.60 -11.82
CA PHE A 647 -67.35 33.82 -12.25
C PHE A 647 -67.74 35.30 -12.27
N ASN A 648 -68.32 35.74 -13.39
CA ASN A 648 -68.95 37.06 -13.51
C ASN A 648 -70.21 37.14 -12.62
N ARG A 649 -70.52 38.35 -12.14
CA ARG A 649 -71.70 38.62 -11.32
C ARG A 649 -72.97 38.47 -12.18
N VAL A 650 -73.82 37.51 -11.85
CA VAL A 650 -75.25 37.59 -12.19
C VAL A 650 -75.89 38.55 -11.19
N GLU A 651 -76.31 39.73 -11.64
CA GLU A 651 -76.88 40.76 -10.78
C GLU A 651 -78.35 40.43 -10.48
N GLN A 652 -78.59 39.89 -9.29
CA GLN A 652 -79.94 39.59 -8.81
C GLN A 652 -80.62 40.89 -8.35
N SER A 653 -81.83 41.18 -8.84
CA SER A 653 -82.55 42.44 -8.61
C SER A 653 -83.08 42.55 -7.17
N SER A 654 -82.23 43.04 -6.26
CA SER A 654 -82.59 43.36 -4.88
C SER A 654 -83.28 44.73 -4.78
N THR A 655 -84.32 44.84 -3.94
CA THR A 655 -84.96 46.15 -3.66
C THR A 655 -84.07 47.03 -2.79
N PHE A 656 -83.31 46.41 -1.88
CA PHE A 656 -82.38 47.06 -0.96
C PHE A 656 -80.99 46.43 -1.03
N ASP A 657 -79.95 47.24 -0.91
CA ASP A 657 -78.56 46.77 -0.88
C ASP A 657 -78.16 46.21 0.50
N ILE A 658 -78.81 46.68 1.57
CA ILE A 658 -78.57 46.23 2.94
C ILE A 658 -79.81 46.32 3.82
N TYR A 659 -80.08 45.24 4.56
CA TYR A 659 -81.03 45.21 5.68
C TYR A 659 -80.28 45.37 6.99
N ILE A 660 -80.69 46.30 7.86
CA ILE A 660 -80.05 46.55 9.16
C ILE A 660 -80.96 46.11 10.29
N SER A 661 -80.53 45.08 11.02
CA SER A 661 -81.23 44.53 12.19
C SER A 661 -80.53 44.98 13.48
N PHE A 662 -81.32 45.52 14.42
CA PHE A 662 -80.88 46.07 15.70
C PHE A 662 -81.99 45.97 16.75
N SER A 663 -81.67 46.31 18.00
CA SER A 663 -82.66 46.41 19.08
C SER A 663 -83.21 47.83 19.15
N GLU A 664 -84.53 47.96 19.08
CA GLU A 664 -85.23 49.26 19.20
C GLU A 664 -85.40 49.70 20.67
N GLU A 665 -85.36 48.77 21.63
CA GLU A 665 -85.51 49.05 23.07
C GLU A 665 -84.38 49.95 23.61
N LYS A 666 -83.21 49.94 22.97
CA LYS A 666 -82.09 50.85 23.31
C LYS A 666 -82.10 52.10 22.44
N GLU A 667 -82.58 53.19 23.03
CA GLU A 667 -82.61 54.52 22.45
C GLU A 667 -81.25 54.95 21.85
N ASN A 668 -80.13 54.63 22.51
CA ASN A 668 -78.77 54.95 22.04
C ASN A 668 -78.38 54.19 20.75
N ILE A 669 -78.82 52.94 20.59
CA ILE A 669 -78.58 52.15 19.38
C ILE A 669 -79.48 52.68 18.26
N SER A 670 -80.77 52.86 18.54
CA SER A 670 -81.75 53.39 17.58
C SER A 670 -81.36 54.77 17.02
N LYS A 671 -81.00 55.72 17.89
CA LYS A 671 -80.50 57.06 17.49
C LYS A 671 -79.28 56.96 16.58
N TRP A 672 -78.32 56.09 16.89
CA TRP A 672 -77.10 55.93 16.06
C TRP A 672 -77.38 55.26 14.71
N VAL A 673 -78.24 54.23 14.67
CA VAL A 673 -78.61 53.54 13.43
C VAL A 673 -79.33 54.48 12.48
N ILE A 674 -80.34 55.21 12.98
CA ILE A 674 -81.20 56.07 12.15
C ILE A 674 -80.47 57.38 11.80
N GLY A 675 -79.84 58.03 12.78
CA GLY A 675 -79.23 59.35 12.62
C GLY A 675 -77.90 59.36 11.87
N ASP A 676 -76.99 58.42 12.20
CA ASP A 676 -75.62 58.39 11.67
C ASP A 676 -75.41 57.31 10.61
N LEU A 677 -75.67 56.04 10.94
CA LEU A 677 -75.30 54.89 10.09
C LEU A 677 -76.10 54.88 8.78
N THR A 678 -77.43 54.93 8.88
CA THR A 678 -78.34 54.88 7.72
C THR A 678 -78.11 56.07 6.81
N LYS A 679 -78.13 57.28 7.39
CA LYS A 679 -77.86 58.54 6.69
C LYS A 679 -76.51 58.53 5.95
N HIS A 680 -75.46 57.97 6.55
CA HIS A 680 -74.16 57.83 5.90
C HIS A 680 -74.21 56.85 4.72
N LEU A 681 -74.80 55.67 4.89
CA LEU A 681 -74.90 54.66 3.82
C LEU A 681 -75.76 55.14 2.64
N GLU A 682 -76.88 55.82 2.91
CA GLU A 682 -77.73 56.44 1.89
C GLU A 682 -77.00 57.59 1.17
N THR A 683 -76.23 58.41 1.89
CA THR A 683 -75.35 59.43 1.27
C THR A 683 -74.25 58.80 0.40
N CYS A 684 -73.77 57.60 0.74
CA CYS A 684 -72.85 56.81 -0.09
C CYS A 684 -73.54 56.01 -1.21
N GLY A 685 -74.86 56.14 -1.39
CA GLY A 685 -75.61 55.58 -2.51
C GLY A 685 -76.17 54.16 -2.30
N PHE A 686 -76.14 53.62 -1.08
CA PHE A 686 -76.76 52.32 -0.77
C PHE A 686 -78.26 52.47 -0.47
N LYS A 687 -79.10 51.57 -1.00
CA LYS A 687 -80.48 51.43 -0.54
C LYS A 687 -80.53 50.67 0.78
N VAL A 688 -80.75 51.38 1.89
CA VAL A 688 -80.87 50.80 3.22
C VAL A 688 -82.32 50.41 3.52
N CYS A 689 -82.52 49.28 4.19
CA CYS A 689 -83.78 48.85 4.77
C CYS A 689 -83.70 48.84 6.30
N LEU A 690 -84.66 49.50 6.95
CA LEU A 690 -84.86 49.60 8.39
C LEU A 690 -86.28 49.16 8.78
N PRO A 691 -86.47 48.16 9.65
CA PRO A 691 -87.80 47.73 10.10
C PRO A 691 -88.72 48.86 10.63
N PRO A 692 -88.29 49.78 11.51
CA PRO A 692 -89.18 50.81 12.07
C PRO A 692 -89.46 51.99 11.11
N ARG A 693 -88.95 51.96 9.87
CA ARG A 693 -89.16 52.99 8.84
C ARG A 693 -89.87 52.44 7.61
N ASP A 694 -89.48 51.24 7.17
CA ASP A 694 -89.79 50.71 5.85
C ASP A 694 -90.88 49.61 5.89
N PHE A 695 -91.51 49.36 7.04
CA PHE A 695 -92.67 48.46 7.20
C PHE A 695 -94.00 49.21 7.06
N ASP A 696 -94.94 48.66 6.30
CA ASP A 696 -96.28 49.23 6.09
C ASP A 696 -97.16 49.15 7.35
N LEU A 697 -97.79 50.27 7.71
CA LEU A 697 -98.71 50.36 8.84
C LEU A 697 -99.92 49.44 8.65
N GLY A 698 -100.08 48.46 9.55
CA GLY A 698 -101.15 47.45 9.52
C GLY A 698 -100.78 46.13 8.84
N GLY A 699 -99.55 45.98 8.33
CA GLY A 699 -99.05 44.71 7.80
C GLY A 699 -98.73 43.66 8.88
N VAL A 700 -98.59 42.40 8.45
CA VAL A 700 -98.12 41.31 9.34
C VAL A 700 -96.60 41.40 9.48
N HIS A 701 -96.16 41.90 10.63
CA HIS A 701 -94.76 42.20 10.95
C HIS A 701 -93.77 41.04 10.65
N VAL A 702 -94.19 39.79 10.86
CA VAL A 702 -93.35 38.61 10.58
C VAL A 702 -93.18 38.36 9.07
N ASP A 703 -94.23 38.58 8.27
CA ASP A 703 -94.17 38.41 6.81
C ASP A 703 -93.41 39.57 6.14
N GLN A 704 -93.51 40.78 6.70
CA GLN A 704 -92.67 41.93 6.32
C GLN A 704 -91.19 41.65 6.60
N ILE A 705 -90.84 41.14 7.80
CA ILE A 705 -89.50 40.63 8.13
C ILE A 705 -89.01 39.62 7.06
N MET A 706 -89.79 38.57 6.78
CA MET A 706 -89.39 37.55 5.81
C MET A 706 -89.17 38.11 4.41
N THR A 707 -90.08 38.99 3.97
CA THR A 707 -90.07 39.57 2.61
C THR A 707 -88.90 40.52 2.43
N GLN A 708 -88.68 41.47 3.34
CA GLN A 708 -87.62 42.46 3.18
C GLN A 708 -86.21 41.86 3.38
N ILE A 709 -86.06 40.83 4.23
CA ILE A 709 -84.81 40.04 4.31
C ILE A 709 -84.58 39.20 3.04
N ALA A 710 -85.64 38.79 2.31
CA ALA A 710 -85.52 38.05 1.06
C ALA A 710 -85.18 38.94 -0.15
N THR A 711 -85.64 40.19 -0.17
CA THR A 711 -85.34 41.15 -1.26
C THR A 711 -84.06 41.97 -1.03
N SER A 712 -83.41 41.84 0.14
CA SER A 712 -82.17 42.55 0.49
C SER A 712 -80.90 41.79 0.10
N LYS A 713 -79.92 42.51 -0.48
CA LYS A 713 -78.66 41.95 -1.02
C LYS A 713 -77.63 41.54 0.04
N ASN A 714 -77.55 42.33 1.12
CA ASN A 714 -76.63 42.14 2.25
C ASN A 714 -77.34 42.40 3.58
N TYR A 715 -76.67 42.07 4.68
CA TYR A 715 -77.23 42.16 6.03
C TYR A 715 -76.23 42.81 7.00
N ALA A 716 -76.70 43.69 7.87
CA ALA A 716 -75.98 44.13 9.07
C ALA A 716 -76.77 43.76 10.33
N VAL A 717 -76.05 43.34 11.36
CA VAL A 717 -76.59 42.94 12.66
C VAL A 717 -75.82 43.68 13.76
N LEU A 718 -76.51 44.51 14.54
CA LEU A 718 -75.94 45.23 15.67
C LEU A 718 -76.15 44.46 16.97
N LEU A 719 -75.06 43.98 17.55
CA LEU A 719 -75.06 43.26 18.83
C LEU A 719 -74.94 44.23 20.00
N GLY A 720 -76.08 44.65 20.52
CA GLY A 720 -76.23 45.02 21.93
C GLY A 720 -76.47 43.78 22.81
N ASP A 721 -76.32 43.92 24.13
CA ASP A 721 -76.57 42.86 25.14
C ASP A 721 -78.03 42.36 25.17
N ASP A 722 -78.90 43.06 24.45
CA ASP A 722 -80.34 42.97 24.35
C ASP A 722 -80.84 42.42 23.01
N TYR A 723 -79.99 42.39 21.98
CA TYR A 723 -80.38 42.06 20.60
C TYR A 723 -81.08 40.69 20.41
N LEU A 724 -80.96 39.75 21.36
CA LEU A 724 -81.67 38.46 21.35
C LEU A 724 -82.60 38.24 22.56
N LYS A 725 -83.04 39.31 23.24
CA LYS A 725 -84.04 39.25 24.32
C LYS A 725 -85.47 39.23 23.76
N THR A 726 -85.71 39.97 22.68
CA THR A 726 -87.01 40.14 21.99
C THR A 726 -87.30 39.03 20.97
N GLN A 727 -88.58 38.70 20.78
CA GLN A 727 -89.00 37.63 19.86
C GLN A 727 -88.75 37.97 18.38
N TYR A 728 -88.91 39.24 17.98
CA TYR A 728 -88.76 39.65 16.58
C TYR A 728 -87.30 39.58 16.10
N GLN A 729 -86.34 40.13 16.85
CA GLN A 729 -84.92 40.06 16.50
C GLN A 729 -84.37 38.62 16.49
N VAL A 730 -84.94 37.70 17.30
CA VAL A 730 -84.63 36.26 17.20
C VAL A 730 -85.13 35.66 15.88
N ILE A 731 -86.30 36.08 15.38
CA ILE A 731 -86.83 35.71 14.06
C ILE A 731 -85.98 36.32 12.94
N GLU A 732 -85.70 37.62 12.98
CA GLU A 732 -84.81 38.31 12.02
C GLU A 732 -83.45 37.61 11.94
N TRP A 733 -82.78 37.35 13.07
CA TRP A 733 -81.52 36.62 13.09
C TRP A 733 -81.64 35.18 12.54
N GLY A 734 -82.81 34.55 12.70
CA GLY A 734 -83.15 33.30 12.02
C GLY A 734 -83.15 33.44 10.49
N HIS A 735 -83.87 34.42 9.96
CA HIS A 735 -84.04 34.62 8.53
C HIS A 735 -82.80 35.19 7.85
N ILE A 736 -82.13 36.19 8.44
CA ILE A 736 -80.83 36.73 8.02
C ILE A 736 -79.82 35.60 7.87
N TRP A 737 -79.64 34.76 8.91
CA TRP A 737 -78.69 33.66 8.85
C TRP A 737 -79.04 32.63 7.77
N ASN A 738 -80.32 32.31 7.59
CA ASN A 738 -80.77 31.33 6.60
C ASN A 738 -80.63 31.84 5.16
N ASN A 739 -80.97 33.10 4.87
CA ASN A 739 -80.79 33.70 3.55
C ASN A 739 -79.31 33.96 3.26
N TYR A 740 -78.54 34.46 4.23
CA TYR A 740 -77.07 34.51 4.15
C TYR A 740 -76.49 33.13 3.81
N LYS A 741 -76.92 32.06 4.48
CA LYS A 741 -76.45 30.69 4.23
C LYS A 741 -76.83 30.17 2.84
N ARG A 742 -77.98 30.58 2.29
CA ARG A 742 -78.45 30.21 0.94
C ARG A 742 -77.72 30.96 -0.17
N ASN A 743 -77.66 32.29 -0.09
CA ASN A 743 -76.99 33.12 -1.09
C ASN A 743 -75.50 33.23 -0.76
N ILE A 744 -74.63 32.60 -1.56
CA ILE A 744 -73.18 32.59 -1.25
C ILE A 744 -72.53 33.98 -1.34
N ASN A 745 -73.08 34.89 -2.16
CA ASN A 745 -72.53 36.22 -2.46
C ASN A 745 -72.98 37.32 -1.48
N SER A 746 -74.08 37.12 -0.75
CA SER A 746 -74.54 38.12 0.23
C SER A 746 -73.52 38.27 1.36
N LYS A 747 -73.19 39.51 1.73
CA LYS A 747 -72.37 39.82 2.91
C LYS A 747 -73.26 39.89 4.16
N LEU A 748 -72.68 39.53 5.30
CA LEU A 748 -73.29 39.66 6.63
C LEU A 748 -72.25 40.30 7.55
N LEU A 749 -72.51 41.54 7.96
CA LEU A 749 -71.69 42.30 8.89
C LEU A 749 -72.26 42.18 10.29
N VAL A 750 -71.43 41.78 11.24
CA VAL A 750 -71.76 41.79 12.67
C VAL A 750 -71.05 42.98 13.28
N ILE A 751 -71.79 43.92 13.87
CA ILE A 751 -71.27 45.12 14.54
C ILE A 751 -71.44 44.88 16.05
N ASN A 752 -70.34 44.88 16.81
CA ASN A 752 -70.36 44.56 18.23
C ASN A 752 -70.46 45.84 19.07
N TYR A 753 -71.68 46.38 19.20
CA TYR A 753 -71.94 47.68 19.82
C TYR A 753 -71.53 47.69 21.31
N ASP A 754 -72.03 46.73 22.09
CA ASP A 754 -71.74 46.60 23.53
C ASP A 754 -70.43 45.83 23.82
N MET A 755 -69.51 45.72 22.84
CA MET A 755 -68.21 45.01 22.95
C MET A 755 -68.31 43.58 23.52
N LEU A 756 -69.42 42.88 23.24
CA LEU A 756 -69.77 41.60 23.86
C LEU A 756 -68.69 40.53 23.63
N HIS A 757 -68.33 39.82 24.70
CA HIS A 757 -67.48 38.64 24.60
C HIS A 757 -68.27 37.39 24.18
N SER A 758 -67.64 36.53 23.39
CA SER A 758 -68.23 35.28 22.91
C SER A 758 -68.69 34.31 24.01
N LYS A 759 -68.25 34.47 25.27
CA LYS A 759 -68.80 33.70 26.40
C LYS A 759 -70.28 34.04 26.64
N ASN A 760 -70.64 35.32 26.56
CA ASN A 760 -71.92 35.87 27.02
C ASN A 760 -73.08 35.55 26.05
N ILE A 761 -72.79 35.42 24.75
CA ILE A 761 -73.81 35.09 23.75
C ILE A 761 -74.16 33.58 23.78
N LYS A 762 -75.45 33.26 23.94
CA LYS A 762 -75.96 31.88 23.92
C LYS A 762 -76.03 31.29 22.50
N ASP A 763 -76.42 32.08 21.49
CA ASP A 763 -76.54 31.61 20.10
C ASP A 763 -75.18 31.22 19.50
N HIS A 764 -75.06 29.95 19.10
CA HIS A 764 -73.81 29.37 18.60
C HIS A 764 -73.33 29.97 17.27
N ARG A 765 -74.21 30.62 16.48
CA ARG A 765 -73.85 31.21 15.18
C ARG A 765 -73.12 32.53 15.40
N LEU A 766 -73.70 33.45 16.19
CA LEU A 766 -73.03 34.71 16.58
C LEU A 766 -71.77 34.45 17.43
N LYS A 767 -71.81 33.44 18.30
CA LYS A 767 -70.64 32.97 19.06
C LYS A 767 -69.45 32.63 18.16
N ALA A 768 -69.70 32.06 16.98
CA ALA A 768 -68.67 31.75 15.99
C ALA A 768 -68.09 33.01 15.31
N PHE A 769 -68.91 34.01 14.96
CA PHE A 769 -68.42 35.29 14.45
C PHE A 769 -67.49 35.99 15.46
N LEU A 770 -67.91 36.08 16.73
CA LEU A 770 -67.09 36.68 17.79
C LEU A 770 -65.79 35.89 18.05
N ARG A 771 -65.84 34.55 18.05
CA ARG A 771 -64.64 33.69 18.20
C ARG A 771 -63.63 33.83 17.06
N LEU A 772 -64.10 34.02 15.83
CA LEU A 772 -63.25 34.21 14.65
C LEU A 772 -62.83 35.66 14.43
N GLN A 773 -63.25 36.60 15.29
CA GLN A 773 -63.08 38.04 15.10
C GLN A 773 -63.65 38.54 13.75
N TYR A 774 -64.73 37.93 13.27
CA TYR A 774 -65.46 38.34 12.07
C TYR A 774 -66.58 39.31 12.46
N PHE A 775 -66.21 40.39 13.14
CA PHE A 775 -67.10 41.47 13.54
C PHE A 775 -66.38 42.82 13.46
N ILE A 776 -67.16 43.89 13.37
CA ILE A 776 -66.67 45.26 13.47
C ILE A 776 -66.88 45.70 14.91
N ASP A 777 -65.77 45.94 15.62
CA ASP A 777 -65.80 46.46 16.99
C ASP A 777 -66.21 47.95 16.99
N PHE A 778 -67.04 48.34 17.95
CA PHE A 778 -67.55 49.70 18.13
C PHE A 778 -66.58 50.59 18.92
N SER A 779 -65.51 50.02 19.50
CA SER A 779 -64.50 50.71 20.33
C SER A 779 -63.71 51.85 19.67
N ASN A 780 -63.99 52.21 18.41
CA ASN A 780 -63.34 53.29 17.67
C ASN A 780 -64.40 54.29 17.18
N PHE A 781 -64.75 55.26 18.01
CA PHE A 781 -65.75 56.31 17.72
C PHE A 781 -65.29 57.37 16.68
N ASP A 782 -64.32 57.02 15.85
CA ASP A 782 -63.81 57.84 14.75
C ASP A 782 -64.75 57.77 13.54
N LYS A 783 -64.73 58.80 12.68
CA LYS A 783 -65.36 58.77 11.33
C LYS A 783 -64.85 57.61 10.43
N LYS A 784 -63.80 56.91 10.87
CA LYS A 784 -63.27 55.67 10.29
C LYS A 784 -64.22 54.47 10.45
N LEU A 785 -65.08 54.43 11.48
CA LEU A 785 -66.00 53.30 11.72
C LEU A 785 -67.04 53.17 10.61
N LEU A 786 -67.75 54.25 10.31
CA LEU A 786 -68.74 54.32 9.22
C LEU A 786 -68.08 53.97 7.87
N LYS A 787 -66.91 54.54 7.59
CA LYS A 787 -66.12 54.22 6.39
C LYS A 787 -65.57 52.79 6.35
N LYS A 788 -65.39 52.13 7.50
CA LYS A 788 -65.03 50.70 7.57
C LYS A 788 -66.23 49.83 7.23
N ILE A 789 -67.43 50.18 7.70
CA ILE A 789 -68.68 49.50 7.31
C ILE A 789 -68.89 49.65 5.80
N GLU A 790 -68.73 50.86 5.26
CA GLU A 790 -68.78 51.14 3.82
C GLU A 790 -67.79 50.26 3.02
N ASN A 791 -66.52 50.21 3.43
CA ASN A 791 -65.47 49.43 2.77
C ASN A 791 -65.70 47.91 2.84
N GLU A 792 -66.32 47.40 3.92
CA GLU A 792 -66.70 45.98 4.01
C GLU A 792 -67.94 45.67 3.15
N LEU A 793 -68.81 46.65 2.86
CA LEU A 793 -69.99 46.48 1.99
C LEU A 793 -69.68 46.53 0.49
N ARG A 794 -68.71 47.35 0.05
CA ARG A 794 -68.27 47.43 -1.37
C ARG A 794 -67.59 46.14 -1.87
#